data_AF-A0A839YVT5-F1
#
_entry.id   AF-A0A839YVT5-F1
#
_cell.length_a   1.000
_cell.length_b   1.000
_cell.length_c   1.000
_cell.angle_alpha   90.00
_cell.angle_beta   90.00
_cell.angle_gamma   90.00
#
_symmetry.space_group_name_H-M   'P 1'
#
loop_
_entity.id
_entity.type
_entity.pdbx_description
1 polymer ?
#
loop_
_entity_poly.entity_id
_entity_poly.type
_entity_poly.pdbx_seq_one_letter_code
_entity_poly.pdbx_strand_id
1 'polypeptide(L)'
;MNRSERLHALERARENAPFLRGAASRWPECVDLFVEQGPDVALAGFEIDGNLPLSAQLRRRRDALALVTALADLSGDWTLEQVTRSLSDFADGAIDRALGAAIDERVPGAPLLGFSVIALGKLGSRELNYSSDIDLILLYDPDHLPRREKDDAGESAVRIARRFVQLLQERDADGYVARVDLRLRPASEVTPIALPVNAAISHYESQALGWERAAFIRARAAGGDMALGQRFLESIQPFIWRRAIDYGVIEEIRRVGQRIRDHYAGGQNFGPGYDLKRGRGGIREVEFFLQAQQLIHGGRDPSLRQPATLDAAAALRLAGHLDGHGAEVLSNAYRALRSAEHRVQMIGDKQTHELPKREEALDAVARLDGCGDGKAFIESLRPHVHEIAQRFDRIVADGPAHLPANPERLAEALKRYGLDDPEAAVRLIGNWRSGRVRSLRSGPARAAFEAMLPTMVEAIAAAPDPVHALNRFADIVEGIPSGINFYRLIEARPELARLLARILSHAPALAQQLGRRPSLLDGLLDRSTFDPLPDAESFAETLEEETAPLEYDLALDRARALVGEKRFALGVQLIDGKADPLEIAAGYSRVAEGAIQALAARTIREFEIQHGRFDNDGLVILGLGRLGGETLTFASDLDIIFLFDAPTGEASNGARPLGPSDYYNRLASRIISALSVPTAAGPLYEVDTRLRPQGVKGSLATSIHAFHAYQLREAWTWEHMALTRARPVFGSAAAQQKACEVLADIFGAERDPAKTIADAAAMREEMAQHKPPRGKLDLKLGPGGLVDGEFAIHTRQLISREGLDPDLEVVINALHARELAPDSLLDDMKLLTGMLVILRLVAPDTRGPSRSARELLAELTGYPDWKALMAAHDAARSRIADYWKQVKEDR
;
A
#
# COMPACT_ATOMS: atom_id res chain seq x y z
N MET A 1 20.86 39.03 -44.33
CA MET A 1 19.57 38.79 -45.01
C MET A 1 19.28 39.94 -45.97
N ASN A 2 18.54 39.70 -47.05
CA ASN A 2 18.26 40.72 -48.07
C ASN A 2 17.00 41.53 -47.68
N ARG A 3 16.97 42.83 -47.97
CA ARG A 3 15.82 43.74 -47.83
C ARG A 3 14.51 43.14 -48.38
N SER A 4 14.61 42.34 -49.44
CA SER A 4 13.48 41.60 -50.02
C SER A 4 12.81 40.63 -49.06
N GLU A 5 13.57 39.89 -48.24
CA GLU A 5 13.03 38.90 -47.29
C GLU A 5 12.31 39.60 -46.13
N ARG A 6 12.83 40.76 -45.70
CA ARG A 6 12.22 41.60 -44.67
C ARG A 6 10.89 42.22 -45.13
N LEU A 7 10.84 42.70 -46.37
CA LEU A 7 9.60 43.18 -46.99
C LEU A 7 8.56 42.07 -47.07
N HIS A 8 8.97 40.88 -47.51
CA HIS A 8 8.07 39.75 -47.58
C HIS A 8 7.54 39.32 -46.19
N ALA A 9 8.39 39.30 -45.17
CA ALA A 9 7.98 39.02 -43.79
C ALA A 9 6.95 40.06 -43.28
N LEU A 10 7.17 41.34 -43.58
CA LEU A 10 6.24 42.42 -43.24
C LEU A 10 4.89 42.27 -43.95
N GLU A 11 4.88 41.91 -45.23
CA GLU A 11 3.66 41.63 -45.99
C GLU A 11 2.87 40.48 -45.36
N ARG A 12 3.51 39.34 -45.11
CA ARG A 12 2.86 38.19 -44.46
C ARG A 12 2.29 38.56 -43.08
N ALA A 13 3.04 39.34 -42.29
CA ALA A 13 2.57 39.82 -40.99
C ALA A 13 1.36 40.74 -41.12
N ARG A 14 1.35 41.67 -42.07
CA ARG A 14 0.22 42.60 -42.30
C ARG A 14 -1.04 41.89 -42.79
N GLU A 15 -0.90 40.90 -43.66
CA GLU A 15 -2.02 40.17 -44.23
C GLU A 15 -2.64 39.19 -43.22
N ASN A 16 -1.80 38.42 -42.54
CA ASN A 16 -2.23 37.23 -41.82
C ASN A 16 -2.31 37.41 -40.29
N ALA A 17 -1.64 38.42 -39.72
CA ALA A 17 -1.62 38.65 -38.27
C ALA A 17 -2.20 40.03 -37.90
N PRO A 18 -3.51 40.11 -37.55
CA PRO A 18 -4.15 41.37 -37.16
C PRO A 18 -3.43 42.14 -36.05
N PHE A 19 -2.84 41.45 -35.08
CA PHE A 19 -2.05 42.07 -34.02
C PHE A 19 -0.80 42.78 -34.58
N LEU A 20 0.00 42.09 -35.39
CA LEU A 20 1.22 42.64 -35.99
C LEU A 20 0.89 43.78 -36.98
N ARG A 21 -0.20 43.66 -37.75
CA ARG A 21 -0.70 44.75 -38.61
C ARG A 21 -0.99 46.02 -37.79
N GLY A 22 -1.66 45.86 -36.64
CA GLY A 22 -1.95 46.97 -35.74
C GLY A 22 -0.68 47.58 -35.14
N ALA A 23 0.26 46.75 -34.68
CA ALA A 23 1.54 47.22 -34.14
C ALA A 23 2.40 47.93 -35.20
N ALA A 24 2.47 47.40 -36.42
CA ALA A 24 3.17 48.03 -37.55
C ALA A 24 2.57 49.39 -37.94
N SER A 25 1.28 49.60 -37.69
CA SER A 25 0.61 50.89 -37.93
C SER A 25 0.90 51.90 -36.81
N ARG A 26 1.15 51.43 -35.58
CA ARG A 26 1.53 52.28 -34.44
C ARG A 26 2.99 52.71 -34.45
N TRP A 27 3.86 51.84 -34.98
CA TRP A 27 5.32 52.02 -34.97
C TRP A 27 5.93 51.99 -36.38
N PRO A 28 5.50 52.88 -37.31
CA PRO A 28 5.99 52.89 -38.69
C PRO A 28 7.51 53.10 -38.78
N GLU A 29 8.08 53.92 -37.89
CA GLU A 29 9.52 54.18 -37.82
C GLU A 29 10.34 52.91 -37.50
N CYS A 30 9.83 52.04 -36.61
CA CYS A 30 10.45 50.75 -36.34
C CYS A 30 10.40 49.82 -37.56
N VAL A 31 9.31 49.88 -38.33
CA VAL A 31 9.15 49.10 -39.56
C VAL A 31 10.14 49.55 -40.63
N ASP A 32 10.27 50.86 -40.84
CA ASP A 32 11.18 51.43 -41.84
C ASP A 32 12.64 51.10 -41.49
N LEU A 33 13.03 51.30 -40.22
CA LEU A 33 14.36 50.92 -39.75
C LEU A 33 14.61 49.42 -39.87
N PHE A 34 13.61 48.58 -39.56
CA PHE A 34 13.74 47.13 -39.69
C PHE A 34 13.99 46.73 -41.15
N VAL A 35 13.17 47.23 -42.08
CA VAL A 35 13.29 46.89 -43.51
C VAL A 35 14.64 47.31 -44.07
N GLU A 36 15.08 48.54 -43.80
CA GLU A 36 16.31 49.08 -44.37
C GLU A 36 17.58 48.58 -43.69
N GLN A 37 17.57 48.46 -42.35
CA GLN A 37 18.80 48.28 -41.56
C GLN A 37 18.78 47.03 -40.67
N GLY A 38 17.63 46.38 -40.50
CA GLY A 38 17.48 45.13 -39.77
C GLY A 38 17.05 45.31 -38.31
N PRO A 39 16.83 44.19 -37.60
CA PRO A 39 16.19 44.19 -36.29
C PRO A 39 16.99 44.87 -35.18
N ASP A 40 18.32 44.74 -35.17
CA ASP A 40 19.16 45.33 -34.12
C ASP A 40 19.07 46.87 -34.14
N VAL A 41 19.15 47.46 -35.33
CA VAL A 41 19.03 48.91 -35.52
C VAL A 41 17.61 49.38 -35.22
N ALA A 42 16.59 48.64 -35.64
CA ALA A 42 15.19 48.98 -35.36
C ALA A 42 14.87 49.00 -33.85
N LEU A 43 15.41 48.06 -33.07
CA LEU A 43 15.25 48.05 -31.62
C LEU A 43 16.05 49.15 -30.92
N ALA A 44 17.27 49.43 -31.39
CA ALA A 44 18.11 50.48 -30.84
C ALA A 44 17.56 51.88 -31.14
N GLY A 45 17.00 52.09 -32.33
CA GLY A 45 16.42 53.36 -32.78
C GLY A 45 15.04 53.64 -32.23
N PHE A 46 14.43 52.72 -31.49
CA PHE A 46 13.15 52.97 -30.82
C PHE A 46 13.35 53.84 -29.57
N GLU A 47 12.79 55.05 -29.57
CA GLU A 47 12.83 55.98 -28.45
C GLU A 47 11.47 56.07 -27.75
N ILE A 48 11.48 56.18 -26.41
CA ILE A 48 10.29 56.36 -25.60
C ILE A 48 10.38 57.70 -24.89
N ASP A 49 9.30 58.47 -24.93
CA ASP A 49 9.19 59.71 -24.15
C ASP A 49 9.35 59.42 -22.65
N GLY A 50 10.44 59.92 -22.08
CA GLY A 50 10.79 59.75 -20.67
C GLY A 50 9.83 60.44 -19.71
N ASN A 51 8.97 61.35 -20.19
CA ASN A 51 7.96 62.03 -19.37
C ASN A 51 6.71 61.16 -19.12
N LEU A 52 6.55 60.04 -19.85
CA LEU A 52 5.44 59.13 -19.65
C LEU A 52 5.57 58.39 -18.32
N PRO A 53 4.46 58.01 -17.65
CA PRO A 53 4.51 57.10 -16.52
C PRO A 53 5.25 55.80 -16.88
N LEU A 54 6.01 55.24 -15.93
CA LEU A 54 6.82 54.02 -16.15
C LEU A 54 6.02 52.89 -16.79
N SER A 55 4.78 52.68 -16.35
CA SER A 55 3.91 51.63 -16.88
C SER A 55 3.61 51.81 -18.37
N ALA A 56 3.35 53.05 -18.83
CA ALA A 56 3.16 53.36 -20.25
C ALA A 56 4.46 53.17 -21.05
N GLN A 57 5.61 53.56 -20.47
CA GLN A 57 6.92 53.32 -21.10
C GLN A 57 7.16 51.82 -21.33
N LEU A 58 6.96 50.98 -20.31
CA LEU A 58 7.18 49.54 -20.40
C LEU A 58 6.23 48.88 -21.41
N ARG A 59 4.94 49.27 -21.42
CA ARG A 59 3.93 48.74 -22.34
C ARG A 59 4.26 49.05 -23.80
N ARG A 60 4.62 50.31 -24.11
CA ARG A 60 5.03 50.72 -25.46
C ARG A 60 6.31 50.02 -25.91
N ARG A 61 7.31 49.88 -25.01
CA ARG A 61 8.53 49.10 -25.29
C ARG A 61 8.21 47.64 -25.62
N ARG A 62 7.30 47.03 -24.86
CA ARG A 62 6.86 45.65 -25.10
C ARG A 62 6.22 45.51 -26.47
N ASP A 63 5.35 46.43 -26.86
CA ASP A 63 4.64 46.39 -28.14
C ASP A 63 5.60 46.54 -29.34
N ALA A 64 6.52 47.51 -29.27
CA ALA A 64 7.55 47.69 -30.30
C ALA A 64 8.51 46.49 -30.38
N LEU A 65 8.93 45.96 -29.22
CA LEU A 65 9.77 44.76 -29.17
C LEU A 65 9.06 43.56 -29.79
N ALA A 66 7.79 43.32 -29.44
CA ALA A 66 7.01 42.21 -29.99
C ALA A 66 6.89 42.31 -31.52
N LEU A 67 6.71 43.52 -32.07
CA LEU A 67 6.69 43.76 -33.51
C LEU A 67 8.04 43.43 -34.16
N VAL A 68 9.12 44.07 -33.72
CA VAL A 68 10.43 43.93 -34.38
C VAL A 68 10.95 42.50 -34.26
N THR A 69 10.81 41.88 -33.08
CA THR A 69 11.22 40.47 -32.90
C THR A 69 10.36 39.52 -33.73
N ALA A 70 9.05 39.77 -33.90
CA ALA A 70 8.22 38.98 -34.80
C ALA A 70 8.65 39.12 -36.27
N LEU A 71 8.97 40.33 -36.72
CA LEU A 71 9.47 40.52 -38.09
C LEU A 71 10.86 39.88 -38.29
N ALA A 72 11.73 39.93 -37.28
CA ALA A 72 13.04 39.27 -37.29
C ALA A 72 12.90 37.74 -37.38
N ASP A 73 11.98 37.17 -36.61
CA ASP A 73 11.66 35.74 -36.61
C ASP A 73 11.08 35.31 -37.97
N LEU A 74 10.11 36.06 -38.49
CA LEU A 74 9.45 35.76 -39.77
C LEU A 74 10.36 35.93 -40.99
N SER A 75 11.32 36.86 -40.94
CA SER A 75 12.31 37.05 -42.02
C SER A 75 13.47 36.06 -41.95
N GLY A 76 13.68 35.44 -40.78
CA GLY A 76 14.84 34.61 -40.49
C GLY A 76 16.11 35.40 -40.12
N ASP A 77 16.02 36.72 -39.94
CA ASP A 77 17.17 37.55 -39.52
C ASP A 77 17.69 37.09 -38.14
N TRP A 78 16.78 36.63 -37.28
CA TRP A 78 17.08 36.10 -35.95
C TRP A 78 16.67 34.63 -35.82
N THR A 79 17.48 33.86 -35.11
CA THR A 79 17.11 32.51 -34.69
C THR A 79 16.05 32.56 -33.58
N LEU A 80 15.36 31.44 -33.35
CA LEU A 80 14.42 31.29 -32.24
C LEU A 80 15.06 31.68 -30.90
N GLU A 81 16.30 31.27 -30.65
CA GLU A 81 17.03 31.55 -29.41
C GLU A 81 17.30 33.03 -29.23
N GLN A 82 17.61 33.77 -30.31
CA GLN A 82 17.77 35.22 -30.26
C GLN A 82 16.44 35.89 -29.92
N VAL A 83 15.35 35.49 -30.59
CA VAL A 83 13.99 36.00 -30.32
C VAL A 83 13.60 35.79 -28.86
N THR A 84 13.68 34.55 -28.36
CA THR A 84 13.25 34.26 -27.00
C THR A 84 14.14 34.92 -25.95
N ARG A 85 15.44 35.07 -26.24
CA ARG A 85 16.37 35.79 -25.36
C ARG A 85 16.01 37.27 -25.29
N SER A 86 15.79 37.95 -26.41
CA SER A 86 15.40 39.36 -26.42
C SER A 86 14.07 39.60 -25.68
N LEU A 87 13.09 38.72 -25.83
CA LEU A 87 11.83 38.79 -25.08
C LEU A 87 12.04 38.59 -23.57
N SER A 88 12.93 37.67 -23.18
CA SER A 88 13.27 37.40 -21.78
C SER A 88 14.03 38.56 -21.14
N ASP A 89 14.98 39.16 -21.86
CA ASP A 89 15.82 40.25 -21.39
C ASP A 89 15.00 41.53 -21.16
N PHE A 90 14.02 41.76 -22.03
CA PHE A 90 13.05 42.81 -21.79
C PHE A 90 12.21 42.54 -20.54
N ALA A 91 11.75 41.30 -20.34
CA ALA A 91 10.98 40.95 -19.15
C ALA A 91 11.80 41.14 -17.86
N ASP A 92 13.08 40.78 -17.86
CA ASP A 92 14.00 41.02 -16.73
C ASP A 92 14.15 42.51 -16.44
N GLY A 93 14.44 43.32 -17.46
CA GLY A 93 14.55 44.77 -17.31
C GLY A 93 13.26 45.42 -16.85
N ALA A 94 12.10 44.92 -17.31
CA ALA A 94 10.80 45.38 -16.85
C ALA A 94 10.52 44.99 -15.39
N ILE A 95 10.91 43.78 -14.98
CA ILE A 95 10.81 43.32 -13.59
C ILE A 95 11.61 44.23 -12.67
N ASP A 96 12.87 44.51 -13.02
CA ASP A 96 13.77 45.31 -12.20
C ASP A 96 13.26 46.75 -12.05
N ARG A 97 12.87 47.38 -13.16
CA ARG A 97 12.29 48.74 -13.15
C ARG A 97 10.97 48.81 -12.39
N ALA A 98 10.08 47.83 -12.56
CA ALA A 98 8.79 47.80 -11.88
C ALA A 98 8.96 47.59 -10.36
N LEU A 99 9.90 46.73 -9.94
CA LEU A 99 10.20 46.51 -8.54
C LEU A 99 10.84 47.75 -7.91
N GLY A 100 11.82 48.36 -8.59
CA GLY A 100 12.43 49.62 -8.16
C GLY A 100 11.40 50.73 -7.96
N ALA A 101 10.48 50.91 -8.90
CA ALA A 101 9.40 51.89 -8.76
C ALA A 101 8.44 51.56 -7.60
N ALA A 102 8.09 50.28 -7.40
CA ALA A 102 7.23 49.87 -6.30
C ALA A 102 7.88 50.12 -4.92
N ILE A 103 9.21 49.97 -4.81
CA ILE A 103 9.96 50.30 -3.60
C ILE A 103 10.06 51.82 -3.42
N ASP A 104 10.42 52.56 -4.47
CA ASP A 104 10.60 54.02 -4.43
C ASP A 104 9.29 54.75 -4.06
N GLU A 105 8.14 54.31 -4.58
CA GLU A 105 6.82 54.84 -4.19
C GLU A 105 6.55 54.70 -2.68
N ARG A 106 7.10 53.66 -2.04
CA ARG A 106 6.88 53.38 -0.61
C ARG A 106 7.93 54.03 0.28
N VAL A 107 9.19 53.96 -0.14
CA VAL A 107 10.39 54.44 0.54
C VAL A 107 11.26 55.17 -0.50
N PRO A 108 11.02 56.47 -0.74
CA PRO A 108 11.72 57.22 -1.78
C PRO A 108 13.24 57.20 -1.61
N GLY A 109 13.96 56.96 -2.71
CA GLY A 109 15.43 56.91 -2.74
C GLY A 109 16.05 55.66 -2.12
N ALA A 110 15.26 54.67 -1.71
CA ALA A 110 15.79 53.43 -1.15
C ALA A 110 16.50 52.56 -2.21
N PRO A 111 17.59 51.85 -1.85
CA PRO A 111 18.23 50.91 -2.74
C PRO A 111 17.35 49.67 -2.98
N LEU A 112 17.54 49.03 -4.13
CA LEU A 112 16.90 47.76 -4.51
C LEU A 112 17.56 46.57 -3.78
N LEU A 113 17.47 46.54 -2.45
CA LEU A 113 18.06 45.52 -1.58
C LEU A 113 16.96 44.74 -0.85
N GLY A 114 17.22 43.48 -0.46
CA GLY A 114 16.33 42.73 0.43
C GLY A 114 15.01 42.26 -0.20
N PHE A 115 14.80 42.45 -1.51
CA PHE A 115 13.68 41.88 -2.27
C PHE A 115 14.18 41.34 -3.60
N SER A 116 13.98 40.04 -3.86
CA SER A 116 14.46 39.34 -5.05
C SER A 116 13.32 38.64 -5.79
N VAL A 117 13.43 38.59 -7.12
CA VAL A 117 12.49 37.90 -8.00
C VAL A 117 13.18 36.70 -8.64
N ILE A 118 12.67 35.51 -8.36
CA ILE A 118 13.11 34.27 -9.00
C ILE A 118 12.17 33.97 -10.16
N ALA A 119 12.72 33.94 -11.38
CA ALA A 119 12.00 33.48 -12.55
C ALA A 119 12.09 31.95 -12.68
N LEU A 120 10.97 31.33 -13.00
CA LEU A 120 10.85 29.91 -13.30
C LEU A 120 10.48 29.69 -14.77
N GLY A 121 10.40 28.43 -15.18
CA GLY A 121 9.86 28.04 -16.48
C GLY A 121 10.59 28.69 -17.66
N LYS A 122 9.82 29.23 -18.61
CA LYS A 122 10.37 29.84 -19.84
C LYS A 122 11.19 31.11 -19.57
N LEU A 123 10.74 31.98 -18.67
CA LEU A 123 11.51 33.18 -18.33
C LEU A 123 12.82 32.80 -17.63
N GLY A 124 12.74 31.84 -16.71
CA GLY A 124 13.90 31.33 -15.99
C GLY A 124 14.98 30.80 -16.93
N SER A 125 14.59 30.07 -17.98
CA SER A 125 15.54 29.58 -18.99
C SER A 125 15.89 30.58 -20.11
N ARG A 126 15.39 31.82 -20.04
CA ARG A 126 15.49 32.85 -21.10
C ARG A 126 14.95 32.39 -22.46
N GLU A 127 13.88 31.59 -22.41
CA GLU A 127 13.16 31.04 -23.56
C GLU A 127 11.70 31.55 -23.58
N LEU A 128 11.46 32.83 -23.26
CA LEU A 128 10.11 33.42 -23.23
C LEU A 128 9.49 33.50 -24.64
N ASN A 129 8.18 33.26 -24.76
CA ASN A 129 7.43 33.48 -26.02
C ASN A 129 6.70 34.83 -26.00
N TYR A 130 6.20 35.25 -27.16
CA TYR A 130 5.41 36.48 -27.36
C TYR A 130 4.25 36.67 -26.37
N SER A 131 3.46 35.60 -26.17
CA SER A 131 2.30 35.63 -25.28
C SER A 131 2.38 34.47 -24.28
N SER A 132 3.17 34.66 -23.23
CA SER A 132 3.29 33.74 -22.10
C SER A 132 3.14 34.47 -20.77
N ASP A 133 2.73 33.74 -19.75
CA ASP A 133 2.85 34.20 -18.38
C ASP A 133 4.32 34.14 -17.94
N ILE A 134 4.72 35.02 -17.02
CA ILE A 134 6.00 34.98 -16.33
C ILE A 134 5.78 34.34 -14.97
N ASP A 135 6.32 33.13 -14.82
CA ASP A 135 6.23 32.34 -13.59
C ASP A 135 7.27 32.85 -12.59
N LEU A 136 6.84 33.48 -11.49
CA LEU A 136 7.73 34.12 -10.52
C LEU A 136 7.55 33.59 -9.09
N ILE A 137 8.65 33.57 -8.34
CA ILE A 137 8.64 33.51 -6.87
C ILE A 137 9.25 34.80 -6.33
N LEU A 138 8.52 35.48 -5.45
CA LEU A 138 8.95 36.72 -4.82
C LEU A 138 9.49 36.42 -3.43
N LEU A 139 10.75 36.78 -3.19
CA LEU A 139 11.46 36.51 -1.94
C LEU A 139 11.91 37.83 -1.32
N TYR A 140 11.87 37.91 0.01
CA TYR A 140 12.41 39.06 0.73
C TYR A 140 13.23 38.63 1.94
N ASP A 141 14.20 39.47 2.29
CA ASP A 141 14.98 39.39 3.51
C ASP A 141 14.38 40.39 4.52
N PRO A 142 13.80 39.92 5.64
CA PRO A 142 13.18 40.80 6.64
C PRO A 142 14.11 41.89 7.20
N ASP A 143 15.41 41.62 7.23
CA ASP A 143 16.41 42.51 7.86
C ASP A 143 16.89 43.61 6.90
N HIS A 144 16.87 43.35 5.59
CA HIS A 144 17.41 44.25 4.57
C HIS A 144 16.34 44.91 3.69
N LEU A 145 15.07 44.48 3.78
CA LEU A 145 13.97 45.04 3.01
C LEU A 145 13.74 46.53 3.34
N PRO A 146 13.78 47.45 2.37
CA PRO A 146 13.39 48.83 2.57
C PRO A 146 11.95 48.94 3.07
N ARG A 147 11.81 49.48 4.29
CA ARG A 147 10.52 49.72 4.92
C ARG A 147 10.58 50.97 5.80
N ARG A 148 9.41 51.54 6.08
CA ARG A 148 9.30 52.58 7.10
C ARG A 148 9.51 51.93 8.47
N GLU A 149 10.09 52.67 9.41
CA GLU A 149 10.52 52.15 10.72
C GLU A 149 9.43 51.38 11.47
N LYS A 150 8.17 51.83 11.37
CA LYS A 150 7.00 51.26 12.05
C LYS A 150 6.28 50.14 11.28
N ASP A 151 6.63 49.89 10.02
CA ASP A 151 5.93 48.91 9.20
C ASP A 151 6.48 47.51 9.44
N ASP A 152 5.64 46.48 9.54
CA ASP A 152 6.09 45.10 9.50
C ASP A 152 6.77 44.77 8.14
N ALA A 153 7.82 43.94 8.17
CA ALA A 153 8.57 43.58 6.96
C ALA A 153 7.73 42.74 5.99
N GLY A 154 6.93 41.79 6.49
CA GLY A 154 6.06 40.97 5.67
C GLY A 154 4.92 41.76 5.05
N GLU A 155 4.28 42.65 5.82
CA GLU A 155 3.26 43.55 5.27
C GLU A 155 3.83 44.48 4.20
N SER A 156 5.03 45.02 4.42
CA SER A 156 5.72 45.87 3.45
C SER A 156 6.04 45.11 2.17
N ALA A 157 6.59 43.89 2.29
CA ALA A 157 6.90 43.03 1.16
C ALA A 157 5.64 42.71 0.32
N VAL A 158 4.52 42.38 0.97
CA VAL A 158 3.25 42.10 0.26
C VAL A 158 2.73 43.33 -0.47
N ARG A 159 2.85 44.54 0.10
CA ARG A 159 2.43 45.78 -0.56
C ARG A 159 3.30 46.11 -1.77
N ILE A 160 4.62 45.99 -1.63
CA ILE A 160 5.59 46.16 -2.72
C ILE A 160 5.27 45.15 -3.84
N ALA A 161 5.09 43.88 -3.49
CA ALA A 161 4.74 42.81 -4.42
C ALA A 161 3.43 43.09 -5.18
N ARG A 162 2.37 43.54 -4.50
CA ARG A 162 1.10 43.89 -5.16
C ARG A 162 1.27 45.01 -6.16
N ARG A 163 2.03 46.05 -5.81
CA ARG A 163 2.28 47.19 -6.69
C ARG A 163 3.15 46.79 -7.89
N PHE A 164 4.20 46.02 -7.65
CA PHE A 164 5.03 45.39 -8.68
C PHE A 164 4.19 44.60 -9.69
N VAL A 165 3.33 43.69 -9.20
CA VAL A 165 2.45 42.89 -10.05
C VAL A 165 1.48 43.78 -10.82
N GLN A 166 0.91 44.80 -10.19
CA GLN A 166 0.03 45.76 -10.85
C GLN A 166 0.73 46.47 -12.02
N LEU A 167 1.94 46.98 -11.82
CA LEU A 167 2.71 47.69 -12.85
C LEU A 167 2.98 46.83 -14.09
N LEU A 168 3.10 45.51 -13.92
CA LEU A 168 3.34 44.58 -15.03
C LEU A 168 2.05 44.07 -15.69
N GLN A 169 1.04 43.73 -14.89
CA GLN A 169 -0.17 43.03 -15.35
C GLN A 169 -1.32 43.95 -15.77
N GLU A 170 -1.45 45.13 -15.16
CA GLU A 170 -2.60 46.00 -15.40
C GLU A 170 -2.66 46.38 -16.89
N ARG A 171 -3.86 46.26 -17.48
CA ARG A 171 -4.09 46.52 -18.89
C ARG A 171 -4.77 47.87 -19.07
N ASP A 172 -4.18 48.74 -19.88
CA ASP A 172 -4.77 50.02 -20.25
C ASP A 172 -4.75 50.23 -21.77
N ALA A 173 -4.89 51.48 -22.22
CA ALA A 173 -4.89 51.85 -23.64
C ALA A 173 -3.57 51.51 -24.35
N ASP A 174 -2.44 51.50 -23.64
CA ASP A 174 -1.12 51.12 -24.17
C ASP A 174 -0.87 49.60 -24.07
N GLY A 175 -1.79 48.83 -23.45
CA GLY A 175 -1.72 47.38 -23.33
C GLY A 175 -1.25 46.93 -21.95
N TYR A 176 -0.42 45.88 -21.89
CA TYR A 176 0.16 45.33 -20.66
C TYR A 176 1.63 44.95 -20.90
N VAL A 177 2.41 44.79 -19.82
CA VAL A 177 3.83 44.40 -19.93
C VAL A 177 3.96 42.89 -19.95
N ALA A 178 3.51 42.23 -18.89
CA ALA A 178 3.55 40.78 -18.77
C ALA A 178 2.49 40.29 -17.78
N ARG A 179 1.96 39.08 -18.01
CA ARG A 179 1.08 38.40 -17.05
C ARG A 179 1.93 37.64 -16.04
N VAL A 180 1.88 38.04 -14.77
CA VAL A 180 2.58 37.37 -13.67
C VAL A 180 1.79 36.16 -13.14
N ASP A 181 2.43 35.00 -13.06
CA ASP A 181 1.91 33.83 -12.34
C ASP A 181 2.75 33.56 -11.09
N LEU A 182 2.10 33.57 -9.91
CA LEU A 182 2.74 33.32 -8.61
C LEU A 182 2.33 31.96 -8.00
N ARG A 183 1.62 31.10 -8.74
CA ARG A 183 1.05 29.84 -8.22
C ARG A 183 2.09 28.76 -7.94
N LEU A 184 3.27 28.86 -8.53
CA LEU A 184 4.38 27.92 -8.32
C LEU A 184 5.16 28.17 -7.02
N ARG A 185 4.77 29.16 -6.20
CA ARG A 185 5.36 29.37 -4.87
C ARG A 185 4.88 28.28 -3.88
N PRO A 186 5.65 28.01 -2.81
CA PRO A 186 5.28 27.09 -1.74
C PRO A 186 3.87 27.32 -1.20
N ALA A 187 3.06 26.25 -1.16
CA ALA A 187 1.70 26.26 -0.59
C ALA A 187 0.86 27.49 -0.98
N SER A 188 0.81 27.79 -2.29
CA SER A 188 0.27 29.03 -2.86
C SER A 188 -1.19 29.34 -2.52
N GLU A 189 -1.95 28.37 -2.02
CA GLU A 189 -3.33 28.59 -1.53
C GLU A 189 -3.40 29.31 -0.18
N VAL A 190 -2.34 29.17 0.64
CA VAL A 190 -2.34 29.65 2.04
C VAL A 190 -1.17 30.57 2.37
N THR A 191 -0.19 30.72 1.48
CA THR A 191 0.97 31.58 1.69
C THR A 191 0.84 32.96 1.05
N PRO A 192 1.46 34.01 1.63
CA PRO A 192 1.50 35.32 1.02
C PRO A 192 2.21 35.30 -0.35
N ILE A 193 1.95 36.33 -1.16
CA ILE A 193 2.51 36.45 -2.52
C ILE A 193 4.03 36.72 -2.54
N ALA A 194 4.59 37.20 -1.42
CA ALA A 194 6.02 37.35 -1.19
C ALA A 194 6.40 36.61 0.09
N LEU A 195 7.49 35.86 0.06
CA LEU A 195 7.89 34.96 1.13
C LEU A 195 9.22 35.41 1.77
N PRO A 196 9.38 35.28 3.09
CA PRO A 196 10.70 35.39 3.71
C PRO A 196 11.64 34.34 3.10
N VAL A 197 12.85 34.73 2.71
CA VAL A 197 13.83 33.85 2.07
C VAL A 197 14.10 32.59 2.88
N ASN A 198 14.29 32.72 4.20
CA ASN A 198 14.58 31.59 5.08
C ASN A 198 13.40 30.62 5.18
N ALA A 199 12.16 31.13 5.19
CA ALA A 199 10.97 30.29 5.19
C ALA A 199 10.83 29.50 3.89
N ALA A 200 11.16 30.12 2.75
CA ALA A 200 11.20 29.44 1.46
C ALA A 200 12.29 28.35 1.42
N ILE A 201 13.49 28.62 1.93
CA ILE A 201 14.58 27.63 2.05
C ILE A 201 14.08 26.44 2.88
N SER A 202 13.63 26.66 4.12
CA SER A 202 13.19 25.57 5.01
C SER A 202 12.06 24.72 4.43
N HIS A 203 11.15 25.31 3.65
CA HIS A 203 10.12 24.54 2.94
C HIS A 203 10.72 23.56 1.94
N TYR A 204 11.62 24.02 1.07
CA TYR A 204 12.22 23.18 0.05
C TYR A 204 13.20 22.14 0.62
N GLU A 205 13.84 22.42 1.76
CA GLU A 205 14.68 21.44 2.45
C GLU A 205 13.87 20.27 3.02
N SER A 206 12.67 20.53 3.52
CA SER A 206 11.89 19.55 4.30
C SER A 206 10.76 18.87 3.53
N GLN A 207 10.21 19.49 2.48
CA GLN A 207 8.94 19.07 1.87
C GLN A 207 8.92 19.06 0.33
N ALA A 208 10.04 19.31 -0.37
CA ALA A 208 10.02 19.46 -1.82
C ALA A 208 9.57 18.20 -2.58
N LEU A 209 8.50 18.35 -3.35
CA LEU A 209 7.91 17.35 -4.25
C LEU A 209 8.71 17.25 -5.57
N GLY A 210 8.72 16.10 -6.23
CA GLY A 210 9.50 15.90 -7.47
C GLY A 210 9.20 16.84 -8.63
N TRP A 211 7.96 17.34 -8.72
CA TRP A 211 7.60 18.33 -9.75
C TRP A 211 8.19 19.71 -9.47
N GLU A 212 8.40 20.08 -8.20
CA GLU A 212 9.02 21.36 -7.83
C GLU A 212 10.48 21.35 -8.27
N ARG A 213 11.18 20.22 -8.13
CA ARG A 213 12.55 20.05 -8.61
C ARG A 213 12.68 20.29 -10.10
N ALA A 214 11.77 19.71 -10.89
CA ALA A 214 11.74 19.91 -12.34
C ALA A 214 11.52 21.38 -12.71
N ALA A 215 10.69 22.12 -11.94
CA ALA A 215 10.51 23.55 -12.14
C ALA A 215 11.80 24.35 -11.86
N PHE A 216 12.55 23.98 -10.81
CA PHE A 216 13.79 24.66 -10.43
C PHE A 216 15.00 24.39 -11.33
N ILE A 217 14.96 23.39 -12.22
CA ILE A 217 16.01 23.18 -13.24
C ILE A 217 16.19 24.44 -14.09
N ARG A 218 15.09 25.14 -14.38
CA ARG A 218 15.08 26.33 -15.22
C ARG A 218 15.14 27.63 -14.41
N ALA A 219 15.29 27.58 -13.09
CA ALA A 219 15.17 28.77 -12.26
C ALA A 219 16.40 29.67 -12.29
N ARG A 220 16.19 30.99 -12.20
CA ARG A 220 17.25 31.98 -11.98
C ARG A 220 16.71 33.22 -11.26
N ALA A 221 17.60 33.98 -10.63
CA ALA A 221 17.27 35.35 -10.23
C ALA A 221 17.09 36.21 -11.49
N ALA A 222 16.02 37.00 -11.55
CA ALA A 222 15.62 37.77 -12.74
C ALA A 222 15.52 39.28 -12.50
N GLY A 223 15.46 39.73 -11.24
CA GLY A 223 15.47 41.15 -10.90
C GLY A 223 15.42 41.38 -9.39
N GLY A 224 15.64 42.62 -8.97
CA GLY A 224 15.75 42.97 -7.56
C GLY A 224 17.15 42.72 -6.99
N ASP A 225 17.21 42.33 -5.73
CA ASP A 225 18.43 41.89 -5.06
C ASP A 225 18.88 40.54 -5.64
N MET A 226 19.72 40.60 -6.67
CA MET A 226 20.25 39.43 -7.37
C MET A 226 21.11 38.55 -6.46
N ALA A 227 21.82 39.15 -5.49
CA ALA A 227 22.64 38.41 -4.55
C ALA A 227 21.78 37.58 -3.59
N LEU A 228 20.66 38.12 -3.11
CA LEU A 228 19.67 37.39 -2.31
C LEU A 228 19.08 36.21 -3.09
N GLY A 229 18.69 36.43 -4.34
CA GLY A 229 18.13 35.38 -5.18
C GLY A 229 19.12 34.25 -5.50
N GLN A 230 20.37 34.62 -5.76
CA GLN A 230 21.45 33.66 -5.99
C GLN A 230 21.74 32.82 -4.74
N ARG A 231 21.80 33.44 -3.54
CA ARG A 231 21.94 32.71 -2.27
C ARG A 231 20.82 31.70 -2.08
N PHE A 232 19.57 32.10 -2.32
CA PHE A 232 18.43 31.19 -2.24
C PHE A 232 18.58 29.98 -3.17
N LEU A 233 18.93 30.22 -4.45
CA LEU A 233 19.11 29.14 -5.42
C LEU A 233 20.24 28.19 -5.03
N GLU A 234 21.35 28.72 -4.53
CA GLU A 234 22.49 27.94 -4.01
C GLU A 234 22.09 27.06 -2.81
N SER A 235 21.30 27.60 -1.87
CA SER A 235 20.82 26.85 -0.71
C SER A 235 19.96 25.65 -1.09
N ILE A 236 19.15 25.74 -2.16
CA ILE A 236 18.27 24.64 -2.59
C ILE A 236 18.91 23.66 -3.58
N GLN A 237 20.12 23.96 -4.10
CA GLN A 237 20.80 23.09 -5.07
C GLN A 237 20.95 21.62 -4.61
N PRO A 238 21.34 21.31 -3.36
CA PRO A 238 21.51 19.92 -2.93
C PRO A 238 20.23 19.07 -3.04
N PHE A 239 19.06 19.72 -2.98
CA PHE A 239 17.75 19.07 -3.05
C PHE A 239 17.29 18.83 -4.48
N ILE A 240 17.62 19.76 -5.38
CA ILE A 240 17.36 19.63 -6.83
C ILE A 240 18.32 18.60 -7.43
N TRP A 241 19.62 18.72 -7.15
CA TRP A 241 20.71 17.98 -7.80
C TRP A 241 21.31 16.89 -6.88
N ARG A 242 20.57 15.78 -6.71
CA ARG A 242 20.99 14.67 -5.82
C ARG A 242 22.21 13.91 -6.37
N ARG A 243 23.28 13.78 -5.57
CA ARG A 243 24.50 13.03 -5.94
C ARG A 243 24.29 11.50 -5.93
N ALA A 244 23.49 11.00 -5.00
CA ALA A 244 23.08 9.61 -4.92
C ALA A 244 21.68 9.46 -5.52
N ILE A 245 21.57 8.59 -6.52
CA ILE A 245 20.29 8.24 -7.13
C ILE A 245 19.98 6.82 -6.70
N ASP A 246 18.89 6.68 -5.97
CA ASP A 246 18.26 5.41 -5.66
C ASP A 246 17.14 5.11 -6.66
N TYR A 247 16.58 3.90 -6.56
CA TYR A 247 15.45 3.49 -7.38
C TYR A 247 14.22 4.40 -7.21
N GLY A 248 14.05 5.03 -6.04
CA GLY A 248 12.93 5.92 -5.76
C GLY A 248 12.93 7.20 -6.60
N VAL A 249 14.10 7.77 -6.88
CA VAL A 249 14.25 8.94 -7.76
C VAL A 249 13.86 8.62 -9.21
N ILE A 250 14.26 7.44 -9.70
CA ILE A 250 13.94 7.01 -11.07
C ILE A 250 12.41 6.83 -11.22
N GLU A 251 11.77 6.20 -10.24
CA GLU A 251 10.31 6.06 -10.19
C GLU A 251 9.58 7.42 -10.09
N GLU A 252 10.13 8.38 -9.33
CA GLU A 252 9.57 9.74 -9.24
C GLU A 252 9.59 10.45 -10.60
N ILE A 253 10.70 10.35 -11.35
CA ILE A 253 10.83 10.88 -12.71
C ILE A 253 9.81 10.19 -13.64
N ARG A 254 9.70 8.86 -13.60
CA ARG A 254 8.70 8.12 -14.40
C ARG A 254 7.28 8.55 -14.08
N ARG A 255 6.93 8.72 -12.80
CA ARG A 255 5.60 9.20 -12.37
C ARG A 255 5.30 10.60 -12.89
N VAL A 256 6.29 11.50 -12.94
CA VAL A 256 6.10 12.83 -13.58
C VAL A 256 5.86 12.66 -15.08
N GLY A 257 6.63 11.80 -15.76
CA GLY A 257 6.44 11.48 -17.18
C GLY A 257 5.05 10.92 -17.49
N GLN A 258 4.56 9.97 -16.68
CA GLN A 258 3.22 9.40 -16.83
C GLN A 258 2.12 10.44 -16.60
N ARG A 259 2.27 11.35 -15.61
CA ARG A 259 1.31 12.44 -15.40
C ARG A 259 1.27 13.42 -16.57
N ILE A 260 2.41 13.74 -17.18
CA ILE A 260 2.47 14.57 -18.40
C ILE A 260 1.61 13.93 -19.49
N ARG A 261 1.65 12.61 -19.60
CA ARG A 261 0.87 11.83 -20.57
C ARG A 261 -0.62 11.74 -20.22
N ASP A 262 -0.95 11.36 -18.99
CA ASP A 262 -2.32 11.12 -18.55
C ASP A 262 -3.18 12.39 -18.52
N HIS A 263 -2.57 13.55 -18.19
CA HIS A 263 -3.31 14.80 -18.06
C HIS A 263 -3.91 15.29 -19.39
N TYR A 264 -3.46 14.76 -20.55
CA TYR A 264 -3.94 15.18 -21.88
C TYR A 264 -4.11 14.07 -22.93
N ALA A 265 -3.98 12.78 -22.55
CA ALA A 265 -4.23 11.64 -23.45
C ALA A 265 -5.70 11.47 -23.91
N GLY A 266 -6.56 12.46 -23.67
CA GLY A 266 -7.91 12.57 -24.22
C GLY A 266 -7.90 13.05 -25.68
N GLY A 267 -7.51 12.18 -26.61
CA GLY A 267 -8.09 12.16 -27.96
C GLY A 267 -7.77 13.30 -28.94
N GLN A 268 -6.65 14.03 -28.83
CA GLN A 268 -6.22 14.89 -29.94
C GLN A 268 -5.36 14.10 -30.92
N ASN A 269 -5.99 13.58 -31.98
CA ASN A 269 -5.26 13.15 -33.16
C ASN A 269 -4.44 14.34 -33.69
N PHE A 270 -3.18 14.09 -34.07
CA PHE A 270 -2.34 15.14 -34.64
C PHE A 270 -2.97 15.70 -35.92
N GLY A 271 -3.24 17.01 -35.93
CA GLY A 271 -4.04 17.69 -36.94
C GLY A 271 -4.60 19.05 -36.44
N PRO A 272 -5.65 19.60 -37.09
CA PRO A 272 -6.30 20.83 -36.63
C PRO A 272 -6.80 20.69 -35.18
N GLY A 273 -6.49 21.67 -34.33
CA GLY A 273 -6.82 21.62 -32.90
C GLY A 273 -5.77 20.97 -32.00
N TYR A 274 -4.66 20.47 -32.54
CA TYR A 274 -3.57 19.88 -31.76
C TYR A 274 -2.90 20.92 -30.83
N ASP A 275 -2.76 20.61 -29.54
CA ASP A 275 -1.98 21.40 -28.57
C ASP A 275 -0.48 21.13 -28.73
N LEU A 276 0.24 22.07 -29.34
CA LEU A 276 1.68 22.01 -29.62
C LEU A 276 2.53 21.82 -28.36
N LYS A 277 2.03 22.23 -27.19
CA LYS A 277 2.76 22.17 -25.92
C LYS A 277 2.46 20.88 -25.18
N ARG A 278 1.20 20.48 -25.10
CA ARG A 278 0.70 19.42 -24.21
C ARG A 278 0.35 18.12 -24.91
N GLY A 279 0.18 18.14 -26.23
CA GLY A 279 -0.11 16.95 -27.01
C GLY A 279 1.02 15.92 -26.93
N ARG A 280 0.70 14.65 -27.23
CA ARG A 280 1.71 13.59 -27.38
C ARG A 280 2.67 14.00 -28.49
N GLY A 281 3.98 13.94 -28.23
CA GLY A 281 5.03 14.46 -29.11
C GLY A 281 5.19 15.99 -29.08
N GLY A 282 4.58 16.69 -28.12
CA GLY A 282 4.63 18.15 -28.01
C GLY A 282 5.86 18.69 -27.28
N ILE A 283 5.95 20.02 -27.17
CA ILE A 283 7.07 20.74 -26.55
C ILE A 283 7.38 20.23 -25.13
N ARG A 284 6.34 19.98 -24.32
CA ARG A 284 6.51 19.55 -22.92
C ARG A 284 7.18 18.17 -22.81
N GLU A 285 6.94 17.27 -23.77
CA GLU A 285 7.61 15.96 -23.79
C GLU A 285 9.12 16.14 -24.10
N VAL A 286 9.51 17.07 -24.99
CA VAL A 286 10.94 17.38 -25.24
C VAL A 286 11.61 17.97 -24.01
N GLU A 287 10.98 18.97 -23.41
CA GLU A 287 11.49 19.64 -22.20
C GLU A 287 11.71 18.61 -21.09
N PHE A 288 10.69 17.77 -20.84
CA PHE A 288 10.78 16.77 -19.78
C PHE A 288 11.78 15.65 -20.09
N PHE A 289 11.88 15.21 -21.35
CA PHE A 289 12.88 14.20 -21.75
C PHE A 289 14.28 14.64 -21.36
N LEU A 290 14.64 15.88 -21.68
CA LEU A 290 15.97 16.44 -21.37
C LEU A 290 16.12 16.68 -19.86
N GLN A 291 15.10 17.25 -19.20
CA GLN A 291 15.10 17.48 -17.75
C GLN A 291 15.23 16.20 -16.94
N ALA A 292 14.61 15.10 -17.37
CA ALA A 292 14.75 13.79 -16.74
C ALA A 292 16.22 13.36 -16.70
N GLN A 293 16.93 13.49 -17.83
CA GLN A 293 18.36 13.21 -17.89
C GLN A 293 19.18 14.15 -17.01
N GLN A 294 18.83 15.43 -16.95
CA GLN A 294 19.48 16.39 -16.05
C GLN A 294 19.27 16.03 -14.58
N LEU A 295 18.07 15.60 -14.17
CA LEU A 295 17.82 15.16 -12.80
C LEU A 295 18.59 13.87 -12.46
N ILE A 296 18.78 12.97 -13.44
CA ILE A 296 19.54 11.73 -13.25
C ILE A 296 21.05 12.00 -13.15
N HIS A 297 21.59 12.91 -13.95
CA HIS A 297 23.04 13.04 -14.10
C HIS A 297 23.61 14.33 -13.47
N GLY A 298 22.81 15.40 -13.40
CA GLY A 298 23.22 16.74 -12.96
C GLY A 298 23.67 16.84 -11.50
N GLY A 299 23.30 15.88 -10.65
CA GLY A 299 23.85 15.77 -9.30
C GLY A 299 25.36 15.51 -9.28
N ARG A 300 25.85 14.70 -10.21
CA ARG A 300 27.26 14.31 -10.31
C ARG A 300 28.04 15.16 -11.31
N ASP A 301 27.36 15.67 -12.33
CA ASP A 301 27.94 16.53 -13.37
C ASP A 301 27.24 17.90 -13.42
N PRO A 302 27.84 18.94 -12.81
CA PRO A 302 27.29 20.29 -12.86
C PRO A 302 27.17 20.89 -14.26
N SER A 303 27.93 20.41 -15.26
CA SER A 303 27.86 20.94 -16.63
C SER A 303 26.49 20.70 -17.28
N LEU A 304 25.76 19.69 -16.80
CA LEU A 304 24.42 19.32 -17.26
C LEU A 304 23.31 20.20 -16.70
N ARG A 305 23.59 21.12 -15.76
CA ARG A 305 22.59 21.97 -15.10
C ARG A 305 22.18 23.18 -15.94
N GLN A 306 22.27 23.09 -17.26
CA GLN A 306 21.89 24.17 -18.17
C GLN A 306 20.37 24.41 -18.10
N PRO A 307 19.91 25.63 -17.86
CA PRO A 307 18.48 25.91 -17.71
C PRO A 307 17.73 25.92 -19.05
N ALA A 308 18.40 26.33 -20.14
CA ALA A 308 17.80 26.37 -21.47
C ALA A 308 17.73 24.98 -22.11
N THR A 309 16.60 24.67 -22.76
CA THR A 309 16.34 23.33 -23.29
C THR A 309 17.37 22.90 -24.34
N LEU A 310 17.74 23.80 -25.25
CA LEU A 310 18.71 23.49 -26.30
C LEU A 310 20.14 23.40 -25.78
N ASP A 311 20.50 24.22 -24.78
CA ASP A 311 21.79 24.13 -24.10
C ASP A 311 21.91 22.84 -23.30
N ALA A 312 20.81 22.39 -22.67
CA ALA A 312 20.74 21.10 -22.00
C ALA A 312 20.92 19.93 -22.98
N ALA A 313 20.28 19.97 -24.15
CA ALA A 313 20.49 18.96 -25.20
C ALA A 313 21.96 18.92 -25.66
N ALA A 314 22.60 20.08 -25.84
CA ALA A 314 24.01 20.17 -26.22
C ALA A 314 24.93 19.63 -25.11
N ALA A 315 24.68 19.98 -23.85
CA ALA A 315 25.45 19.50 -22.70
C ALA A 315 25.32 17.99 -22.51
N LEU A 316 24.11 17.45 -22.61
CA LEU A 316 23.86 16.00 -22.53
C LEU A 316 24.54 15.23 -23.66
N ARG A 317 24.60 15.81 -24.87
CA ARG A 317 25.36 15.24 -25.99
C ARG A 317 26.85 15.22 -25.71
N LEU A 318 27.41 16.34 -25.25
CA LEU A 318 28.84 16.45 -24.94
C LEU A 318 29.28 15.49 -23.82
N ALA A 319 28.41 15.26 -22.83
CA ALA A 319 28.65 14.32 -21.74
C ALA A 319 28.37 12.84 -22.11
N GLY A 320 27.88 12.55 -23.32
CA GLY A 320 27.59 11.19 -23.78
C GLY A 320 26.30 10.57 -23.22
N HIS A 321 25.41 11.36 -22.63
CA HIS A 321 24.10 10.91 -22.13
C HIS A 321 23.00 10.96 -23.22
N LEU A 322 23.28 11.63 -24.34
CA LEU A 322 22.42 11.66 -25.51
C LEU A 322 23.28 11.48 -26.77
N ASP A 323 22.85 10.61 -27.68
CA ASP A 323 23.55 10.40 -28.95
C ASP A 323 23.45 11.63 -29.86
N GLY A 324 24.42 11.81 -30.75
CA GLY A 324 24.48 12.99 -31.63
C GLY A 324 23.21 13.17 -32.47
N HIS A 325 22.73 12.07 -33.05
CA HIS A 325 21.49 12.06 -33.81
C HIS A 325 20.26 12.41 -32.96
N GLY A 326 20.12 11.84 -31.75
CA GLY A 326 19.00 12.16 -30.86
C GLY A 326 18.98 13.61 -30.38
N ALA A 327 20.15 14.18 -30.09
CA ALA A 327 20.27 15.59 -29.71
C ALA A 327 19.84 16.53 -30.84
N GLU A 328 20.26 16.25 -32.07
CA GLU A 328 19.86 17.03 -33.26
C GLU A 328 18.35 16.93 -33.53
N VAL A 329 17.80 15.71 -33.51
CA VAL A 329 16.37 15.46 -33.73
C VAL A 329 15.51 16.21 -32.72
N LEU A 330 15.82 16.10 -31.42
CA LEU A 330 15.06 16.79 -30.37
C LEU A 330 15.21 18.32 -30.45
N SER A 331 16.40 18.81 -30.77
CA SER A 331 16.65 20.25 -30.93
C SER A 331 15.86 20.83 -32.09
N ASN A 332 15.87 20.16 -33.24
CA ASN A 332 15.12 20.59 -34.43
C ASN A 332 13.61 20.52 -34.20
N ALA A 333 13.13 19.46 -33.53
CA ALA A 333 11.72 19.32 -33.19
C ALA A 333 11.26 20.38 -32.19
N TYR A 334 12.07 20.71 -31.18
CA TYR A 334 11.79 21.82 -30.26
C TYR A 334 11.70 23.15 -31.00
N ARG A 335 12.67 23.46 -31.88
CA ARG A 335 12.62 24.69 -32.69
C ARG A 335 11.36 24.77 -33.54
N ALA A 336 11.05 23.71 -34.29
CA ALA A 336 9.88 23.67 -35.16
C ALA A 336 8.57 23.89 -34.39
N LEU A 337 8.37 23.17 -33.27
CA LEU A 337 7.15 23.31 -32.47
C LEU A 337 7.05 24.67 -31.77
N ARG A 338 8.17 25.25 -31.33
CA ARG A 338 8.19 26.59 -30.70
C ARG A 338 7.95 27.70 -31.72
N SER A 339 8.53 27.60 -32.90
CA SER A 339 8.22 28.51 -34.02
C SER A 339 6.74 28.43 -34.38
N ALA A 340 6.17 27.22 -34.50
CA ALA A 340 4.74 27.03 -34.72
C ALA A 340 3.87 27.64 -33.60
N GLU A 341 4.25 27.41 -32.34
CA GLU A 341 3.58 28.01 -31.17
C GLU A 341 3.62 29.55 -31.28
N HIS A 342 4.77 30.13 -31.64
CA HIS A 342 4.91 31.56 -31.86
C HIS A 342 3.98 32.07 -32.97
N ARG A 343 3.85 31.36 -34.10
CA ARG A 343 2.99 31.81 -35.21
C ARG A 343 1.54 31.92 -34.77
N VAL A 344 1.05 30.93 -34.03
CA VAL A 344 -0.33 30.95 -33.51
C VAL A 344 -0.50 32.12 -32.51
N GLN A 345 0.51 32.41 -31.69
CA GLN A 345 0.45 33.54 -30.74
C GLN A 345 0.47 34.91 -31.44
N MET A 346 1.29 35.07 -32.48
CA MET A 346 1.46 36.33 -33.23
C MET A 346 0.18 36.85 -33.89
N ILE A 347 -0.77 35.97 -34.25
CA ILE A 347 -2.02 36.36 -34.91
C ILE A 347 -2.79 37.41 -34.09
N GLY A 348 -2.90 37.17 -32.78
CA GLY A 348 -3.75 37.97 -31.90
C GLY A 348 -3.14 38.31 -30.54
N ASP A 349 -1.84 38.06 -30.35
CA ASP A 349 -1.14 38.16 -29.07
C ASP A 349 -1.84 37.38 -27.95
N LYS A 350 -2.27 36.15 -28.27
CA LYS A 350 -3.02 35.28 -27.36
C LYS A 350 -2.14 34.18 -26.80
N GLN A 351 -2.33 33.86 -25.52
CA GLN A 351 -1.75 32.67 -24.90
C GLN A 351 -2.52 31.44 -25.37
N THR A 352 -2.12 30.92 -26.51
CA THR A 352 -2.62 29.66 -27.04
C THR A 352 -1.45 28.78 -27.44
N HIS A 353 -1.69 27.48 -27.33
CA HIS A 353 -0.81 26.41 -27.78
C HIS A 353 -1.52 25.51 -28.80
N GLU A 354 -2.83 25.72 -29.01
CA GLU A 354 -3.64 24.91 -29.91
C GLU A 354 -3.59 25.47 -31.33
N LEU A 355 -3.34 24.58 -32.31
CA LEU A 355 -3.52 24.89 -33.72
C LEU A 355 -5.00 25.23 -34.00
N PRO A 356 -5.29 26.22 -34.86
CA PRO A 356 -6.68 26.54 -35.21
C PRO A 356 -7.43 25.32 -35.77
N LYS A 357 -8.67 25.11 -35.34
CA LYS A 357 -9.56 24.05 -35.88
C LYS A 357 -10.19 24.43 -37.23
N ARG A 358 -10.39 25.73 -37.45
CA ARG A 358 -10.99 26.26 -38.69
C ARG A 358 -9.90 26.42 -39.74
N GLU A 359 -10.17 25.91 -40.94
CA GLU A 359 -9.24 25.88 -42.07
C GLU A 359 -8.69 27.27 -42.40
N GLU A 360 -9.54 28.29 -42.58
CA GLU A 360 -9.12 29.67 -42.87
C GLU A 360 -8.14 30.25 -41.84
N ALA A 361 -8.36 29.94 -40.56
CA ALA A 361 -7.50 30.42 -39.47
C ALA A 361 -6.16 29.66 -39.42
N LEU A 362 -6.17 28.38 -39.78
CA LEU A 362 -4.96 27.57 -39.90
C LEU A 362 -4.14 27.99 -41.13
N ASP A 363 -4.80 28.30 -42.24
CA ASP A 363 -4.19 28.89 -43.44
C ASP A 363 -3.50 30.21 -43.14
N ALA A 364 -4.11 31.09 -42.34
CA ALA A 364 -3.47 32.34 -41.93
C ALA A 364 -2.18 32.08 -41.13
N VAL A 365 -2.17 31.08 -40.23
CA VAL A 365 -0.96 30.66 -39.50
C VAL A 365 0.10 30.11 -40.47
N ALA A 366 -0.32 29.27 -41.41
CA ALA A 366 0.59 28.69 -42.41
C ALA A 366 1.21 29.75 -43.32
N ARG A 367 0.40 30.68 -43.84
CA ARG A 367 0.88 31.79 -44.68
C ARG A 367 1.77 32.74 -43.89
N LEU A 368 1.49 32.97 -42.61
CA LEU A 368 2.37 33.75 -41.74
C LEU A 368 3.75 33.09 -41.63
N ASP A 369 3.79 31.77 -41.41
CA ASP A 369 5.02 30.98 -41.34
C ASP A 369 5.79 30.93 -42.69
N GLY A 370 5.07 31.04 -43.80
CA GLY A 370 5.61 30.93 -45.16
C GLY A 370 5.24 29.63 -45.88
N CYS A 371 4.36 28.83 -45.30
CA CYS A 371 3.78 27.66 -45.93
C CYS A 371 2.63 28.05 -46.88
N GLY A 372 2.33 27.19 -47.86
CA GLY A 372 1.26 27.45 -48.84
C GLY A 372 -0.15 27.42 -48.25
N ASP A 373 -0.42 26.44 -47.38
CA ASP A 373 -1.71 26.24 -46.72
C ASP A 373 -1.56 25.52 -45.37
N GLY A 374 -2.65 25.43 -44.62
CA GLY A 374 -2.72 24.80 -43.32
C GLY A 374 -2.33 23.31 -43.32
N LYS A 375 -2.58 22.61 -44.42
CA LYS A 375 -2.25 21.18 -44.55
C LYS A 375 -0.74 20.99 -44.68
N ALA A 376 -0.08 21.79 -45.52
CA ALA A 376 1.38 21.78 -45.68
C ALA A 376 2.08 22.11 -44.35
N PHE A 377 1.53 23.06 -43.58
CA PHE A 377 2.05 23.42 -42.26
C PHE A 377 1.91 22.28 -41.24
N ILE A 378 0.78 21.56 -41.21
CA ILE A 378 0.64 20.40 -40.31
C ILE A 378 1.59 19.27 -40.71
N GLU A 379 1.73 18.99 -42.02
CA GLU A 379 2.62 17.93 -42.50
C GLU A 379 4.10 18.22 -42.20
N SER A 380 4.53 19.50 -42.21
CA SER A 380 5.90 19.86 -41.82
C SER A 380 6.21 19.56 -40.35
N LEU A 381 5.20 19.63 -39.47
CA LEU A 381 5.33 19.35 -38.04
C LEU A 381 5.21 17.85 -37.69
N ARG A 382 4.58 17.05 -38.55
CA ARG A 382 4.36 15.60 -38.33
C ARG A 382 5.61 14.81 -37.96
N PRO A 383 6.74 14.90 -38.70
CA PRO A 383 7.93 14.10 -38.37
C PRO A 383 8.49 14.46 -36.99
N HIS A 384 8.46 15.73 -36.61
CA HIS A 384 8.92 16.20 -35.30
C HIS A 384 8.08 15.62 -34.16
N VAL A 385 6.75 15.71 -34.27
CA VAL A 385 5.83 15.16 -33.26
C VAL A 385 6.01 13.64 -33.12
N HIS A 386 6.20 12.93 -34.24
CA HIS A 386 6.40 11.49 -34.22
C HIS A 386 7.68 11.07 -33.50
N GLU A 387 8.81 11.70 -33.82
CA GLU A 387 10.11 11.41 -33.20
C GLU A 387 10.13 11.68 -31.69
N ILE A 388 9.55 12.80 -31.26
CA ILE A 388 9.45 13.14 -29.83
C ILE A 388 8.65 12.05 -29.12
N ALA A 389 7.49 11.69 -29.65
CA ALA A 389 6.59 10.74 -29.03
C ALA A 389 7.24 9.35 -28.89
N GLN A 390 7.90 8.84 -29.95
CA GLN A 390 8.60 7.55 -29.90
C GLN A 390 9.71 7.52 -28.84
N ARG A 391 10.48 8.61 -28.71
CA ARG A 391 11.58 8.68 -27.72
C ARG A 391 11.06 8.79 -26.30
N PHE A 392 10.00 9.56 -26.09
CA PHE A 392 9.35 9.68 -24.78
C PHE A 392 8.71 8.37 -24.33
N ASP A 393 8.12 7.60 -25.26
CA ASP A 393 7.53 6.29 -24.96
C ASP A 393 8.53 5.33 -24.29
N ARG A 394 9.79 5.34 -24.73
CA ARG A 394 10.85 4.49 -24.13
C ARG A 394 11.15 4.85 -22.68
N ILE A 395 11.09 6.14 -22.31
CA ILE A 395 11.27 6.57 -20.91
C ILE A 395 10.11 6.10 -20.02
N VAL A 396 8.90 6.05 -20.58
CA VAL A 396 7.67 5.69 -19.84
C VAL A 396 7.48 4.17 -19.76
N ALA A 397 7.93 3.40 -20.76
CA ALA A 397 7.66 1.96 -20.87
C ALA A 397 8.51 1.06 -19.95
N ASP A 398 9.70 1.50 -19.51
CA ASP A 398 10.65 0.67 -18.72
C ASP A 398 10.41 0.67 -17.19
N GLY A 399 9.16 0.84 -16.74
CA GLY A 399 8.77 0.80 -15.32
C GLY A 399 7.86 -0.40 -14.99
N PRO A 400 7.71 -0.78 -13.71
CA PRO A 400 6.72 -1.78 -13.32
C PRO A 400 5.32 -1.35 -13.80
N ALA A 401 4.50 -2.31 -14.24
CA ALA A 401 3.15 -2.03 -14.73
C ALA A 401 2.37 -1.27 -13.64
N HIS A 402 1.76 -0.13 -13.97
CA HIS A 402 0.88 0.60 -13.05
C HIS A 402 -0.54 0.57 -13.58
N LEU A 403 -1.53 0.44 -12.70
CA LEU A 403 -2.93 0.54 -13.11
C LEU A 403 -3.28 1.99 -13.49
N PRO A 404 -4.07 2.24 -14.55
CA PRO A 404 -4.43 3.59 -14.98
C PRO A 404 -5.10 4.41 -13.87
N ALA A 405 -4.82 5.71 -13.76
CA ALA A 405 -5.46 6.60 -12.78
C ALA A 405 -6.87 7.04 -13.20
N ASN A 406 -7.14 7.12 -14.50
CA ASN A 406 -8.45 7.48 -15.03
C ASN A 406 -9.47 6.34 -14.77
N PRO A 407 -10.66 6.62 -14.20
CA PRO A 407 -11.64 5.59 -13.86
C PRO A 407 -12.11 4.71 -15.03
N GLU A 408 -12.31 5.28 -16.22
CA GLU A 408 -12.77 4.55 -17.41
C GLU A 408 -11.69 3.59 -17.91
N ARG A 409 -10.45 4.07 -18.00
CA ARG A 409 -9.30 3.23 -18.38
C ARG A 409 -8.96 2.19 -17.33
N LEU A 410 -9.15 2.51 -16.05
CA LEU A 410 -9.00 1.56 -14.97
C LEU A 410 -10.03 0.44 -15.11
N ALA A 411 -11.31 0.76 -15.37
CA ALA A 411 -12.34 -0.23 -15.62
C ALA A 411 -11.97 -1.17 -16.78
N GLU A 412 -11.45 -0.63 -17.88
CA GLU A 412 -10.99 -1.41 -19.03
C GLU A 412 -9.77 -2.30 -18.70
N ALA A 413 -8.84 -1.81 -17.89
CA ALA A 413 -7.70 -2.60 -17.42
C ALA A 413 -8.16 -3.76 -16.51
N LEU A 414 -9.05 -3.48 -15.55
CA LEU A 414 -9.58 -4.48 -14.62
C LEU A 414 -10.36 -5.60 -15.34
N LYS A 415 -11.14 -5.26 -16.37
CA LYS A 415 -11.79 -6.26 -17.24
C LYS A 415 -10.78 -7.15 -17.95
N ARG A 416 -9.66 -6.60 -18.42
CA ARG A 416 -8.58 -7.39 -19.05
C ARG A 416 -7.90 -8.35 -18.06
N TYR A 417 -7.88 -8.01 -16.78
CA TYR A 417 -7.40 -8.92 -15.72
C TYR A 417 -8.41 -10.02 -15.36
N GLY A 418 -9.67 -9.94 -15.80
CA GLY A 418 -10.71 -10.93 -15.52
C GLY A 418 -11.74 -10.53 -14.46
N LEU A 419 -11.79 -9.26 -14.05
CA LEU A 419 -12.87 -8.75 -13.19
C LEU A 419 -14.09 -8.34 -14.04
N ASP A 420 -15.12 -9.19 -14.05
CA ASP A 420 -16.33 -9.01 -14.88
C ASP A 420 -17.10 -7.71 -14.55
N ASP A 421 -17.25 -7.39 -13.25
CA ASP A 421 -17.84 -6.15 -12.75
C ASP A 421 -16.76 -5.27 -12.06
N PRO A 422 -16.05 -4.41 -12.82
CA PRO A 422 -14.95 -3.62 -12.28
C PRO A 422 -15.39 -2.42 -11.45
N GLU A 423 -16.68 -2.07 -11.41
CA GLU A 423 -17.14 -0.77 -10.90
C GLU A 423 -16.92 -0.62 -9.40
N ALA A 424 -17.14 -1.71 -8.65
CA ALA A 424 -16.79 -1.78 -7.23
C ALA A 424 -15.28 -1.62 -7.01
N ALA A 425 -14.47 -2.30 -7.81
CA ALA A 425 -13.01 -2.22 -7.74
C ALA A 425 -12.48 -0.83 -8.10
N VAL A 426 -13.05 -0.17 -9.12
CA VAL A 426 -12.71 1.22 -9.48
C VAL A 426 -12.99 2.17 -8.31
N ARG A 427 -14.13 2.03 -7.63
CA ARG A 427 -14.47 2.85 -6.46
C ARG A 427 -13.50 2.64 -5.30
N LEU A 428 -13.17 1.38 -4.99
CA LEU A 428 -12.22 1.03 -3.93
C LEU A 428 -10.82 1.58 -4.23
N ILE A 429 -10.30 1.33 -5.44
CA ILE A 429 -8.99 1.82 -5.87
C ILE A 429 -8.95 3.35 -5.87
N GLY A 430 -10.03 4.01 -6.31
CA GLY A 430 -10.18 5.46 -6.21
C GLY A 430 -10.12 5.98 -4.77
N ASN A 431 -10.78 5.30 -3.83
CA ASN A 431 -10.72 5.64 -2.39
C ASN A 431 -9.30 5.48 -1.83
N TRP A 432 -8.62 4.39 -2.16
CA TRP A 432 -7.23 4.14 -1.74
C TRP A 432 -6.28 5.21 -2.27
N ARG A 433 -6.42 5.58 -3.54
CA ARG A 433 -5.64 6.65 -4.20
C ARG A 433 -5.91 8.06 -3.68
N SER A 434 -7.05 8.27 -3.02
CA SER A 434 -7.37 9.56 -2.41
C SER A 434 -6.45 9.92 -1.24
N GLY A 435 -5.67 8.96 -0.70
CA GLY A 435 -4.75 9.15 0.42
C GLY A 435 -5.42 9.38 1.78
N ARG A 436 -6.75 9.17 1.88
CA ARG A 436 -7.50 9.31 3.15
C ARG A 436 -7.29 8.11 4.07
N VAL A 437 -7.10 6.94 3.48
CA VAL A 437 -6.87 5.66 4.18
C VAL A 437 -5.57 5.72 4.97
N ARG A 438 -5.61 5.32 6.26
CA ARG A 438 -4.50 5.45 7.20
C ARG A 438 -3.21 4.80 6.69
N SER A 439 -3.31 3.58 6.16
CA SER A 439 -2.19 2.81 5.62
C SER A 439 -1.54 3.42 4.37
N LEU A 440 -2.21 4.40 3.73
CA LEU A 440 -1.82 5.05 2.47
C LEU A 440 -1.60 6.56 2.62
N ARG A 441 -1.43 7.08 3.84
CA ARG A 441 -1.19 8.53 4.04
C ARG A 441 0.20 8.96 3.58
N SER A 442 1.23 8.17 3.87
CA SER A 442 2.61 8.53 3.54
C SER A 442 2.89 8.35 2.03
N GLY A 443 3.82 9.14 1.50
CA GLY A 443 4.30 8.99 0.12
C GLY A 443 4.89 7.60 -0.15
N PRO A 444 5.79 7.08 0.71
CA PRO A 444 6.36 5.74 0.55
C PRO A 444 5.32 4.61 0.58
N ALA A 445 4.29 4.70 1.43
CA ALA A 445 3.24 3.67 1.48
C ALA A 445 2.41 3.64 0.21
N ARG A 446 2.06 4.82 -0.35
CA ARG A 446 1.35 4.91 -1.63
C ARG A 446 2.19 4.38 -2.78
N ALA A 447 3.50 4.65 -2.77
CA ALA A 447 4.40 4.12 -3.79
C ALA A 447 4.45 2.58 -3.76
N ALA A 448 4.68 2.00 -2.58
CA ALA A 448 4.69 0.55 -2.41
C ALA A 448 3.33 -0.08 -2.76
N PHE A 449 2.24 0.57 -2.39
CA PHE A 449 0.89 0.13 -2.73
C PHE A 449 0.65 0.12 -4.25
N GLU A 450 0.96 1.22 -4.94
CA GLU A 450 0.77 1.32 -6.40
C GLU A 450 1.62 0.31 -7.18
N ALA A 451 2.85 0.04 -6.71
CA ALA A 451 3.73 -0.94 -7.34
C ALA A 451 3.23 -2.39 -7.16
N MET A 452 2.65 -2.69 -6.00
CA MET A 452 2.08 -4.00 -5.68
C MET A 452 0.71 -4.24 -6.35
N LEU A 453 -0.08 -3.19 -6.51
CA LEU A 453 -1.50 -3.27 -6.87
C LEU A 453 -1.81 -4.10 -8.13
N PRO A 454 -1.09 -3.98 -9.27
CA PRO A 454 -1.36 -4.80 -10.45
C PRO A 454 -1.22 -6.30 -10.17
N THR A 455 -0.15 -6.71 -9.50
CA THR A 455 0.10 -8.12 -9.12
C THR A 455 -1.02 -8.66 -8.24
N MET A 456 -1.49 -7.86 -7.28
CA MET A 456 -2.57 -8.27 -6.39
C MET A 456 -3.92 -8.31 -7.10
N VAL A 457 -4.20 -7.36 -7.99
CA VAL A 457 -5.44 -7.34 -8.79
C VAL A 457 -5.49 -8.55 -9.72
N GLU A 458 -4.39 -8.89 -10.39
CA GLU A 458 -4.27 -10.10 -11.20
C GLU A 458 -4.53 -11.36 -10.36
N ALA A 459 -3.92 -11.46 -9.18
CA ALA A 459 -4.14 -12.59 -8.27
C ALA A 459 -5.58 -12.69 -7.76
N ILE A 460 -6.23 -11.56 -7.43
CA ILE A 460 -7.64 -11.52 -7.01
C ILE A 460 -8.56 -11.91 -8.17
N ALA A 461 -8.31 -11.42 -9.37
CA ALA A 461 -9.13 -11.71 -10.54
C ALA A 461 -9.07 -13.20 -10.92
N ALA A 462 -7.91 -13.83 -10.75
CA ALA A 462 -7.72 -15.27 -10.96
C ALA A 462 -8.23 -16.15 -9.79
N ALA A 463 -8.67 -15.54 -8.68
CA ALA A 463 -9.08 -16.29 -7.49
C ALA A 463 -10.48 -16.93 -7.65
N PRO A 464 -10.79 -17.98 -6.88
CA PRO A 464 -12.10 -18.65 -6.95
C PRO A 464 -13.30 -17.77 -6.57
N ASP A 465 -13.09 -16.71 -5.78
CA ASP A 465 -14.13 -15.74 -5.40
C ASP A 465 -13.56 -14.31 -5.38
N PRO A 466 -13.38 -13.68 -6.57
CA PRO A 466 -12.72 -12.39 -6.69
C PRO A 466 -13.41 -11.26 -5.92
N VAL A 467 -14.74 -11.30 -5.84
CA VAL A 467 -15.56 -10.26 -5.19
C VAL A 467 -15.33 -10.26 -3.68
N HIS A 468 -15.44 -11.41 -3.02
CA HIS A 468 -15.16 -11.49 -1.58
C HIS A 468 -13.67 -11.26 -1.28
N ALA A 469 -12.78 -11.75 -2.14
CA ALA A 469 -11.35 -11.53 -1.98
C ALA A 469 -11.00 -10.04 -2.02
N LEU A 470 -11.55 -9.29 -2.98
CA LEU A 470 -11.36 -7.85 -3.10
C LEU A 470 -11.89 -7.09 -1.88
N ASN A 471 -13.09 -7.44 -1.39
CA ASN A 471 -13.68 -6.78 -0.23
C ASN A 471 -12.86 -7.04 1.05
N ARG A 472 -12.41 -8.28 1.28
CA ARG A 472 -11.55 -8.59 2.42
C ARG A 472 -10.16 -7.96 2.29
N PHE A 473 -9.65 -7.82 1.07
CA PHE A 473 -8.43 -7.05 0.83
C PHE A 473 -8.62 -5.57 1.18
N ALA A 474 -9.78 -4.99 0.85
CA ALA A 474 -10.15 -3.63 1.26
C ALA A 474 -10.15 -3.49 2.78
N ASP A 475 -10.75 -4.45 3.51
CA ASP A 475 -10.76 -4.44 4.98
C ASP A 475 -9.35 -4.44 5.56
N ILE A 476 -8.40 -5.17 4.96
CA ILE A 476 -6.99 -5.16 5.37
C ILE A 476 -6.35 -3.80 5.07
N VAL A 477 -6.43 -3.32 3.82
CA VAL A 477 -5.85 -2.03 3.41
C VAL A 477 -6.37 -0.89 4.28
N GLU A 478 -7.65 -0.91 4.64
CA GLU A 478 -8.29 0.13 5.44
C GLU A 478 -8.06 -0.03 6.95
N GLY A 479 -7.89 -1.26 7.44
CA GLY A 479 -7.72 -1.58 8.85
C GLY A 479 -6.30 -1.44 9.39
N ILE A 480 -5.27 -1.64 8.56
CA ILE A 480 -3.88 -1.69 9.05
C ILE A 480 -3.33 -0.29 9.38
N PRO A 481 -2.54 -0.14 10.47
CA PRO A 481 -2.01 1.16 10.89
C PRO A 481 -0.95 1.70 9.91
N SER A 482 -0.15 0.81 9.30
CA SER A 482 0.86 1.12 8.29
C SER A 482 0.95 -0.05 7.31
N GLY A 483 0.99 0.23 6.02
CA GLY A 483 1.03 -0.80 4.97
C GLY A 483 2.37 -0.95 4.24
N ILE A 484 3.39 -0.11 4.54
CA ILE A 484 4.62 -0.04 3.72
C ILE A 484 5.28 -1.41 3.54
N ASN A 485 5.59 -2.10 4.64
CA ASN A 485 6.27 -3.40 4.58
C ASN A 485 5.38 -4.48 3.96
N PHE A 486 4.08 -4.47 4.31
CA PHE A 486 3.09 -5.39 3.75
C PHE A 486 3.01 -5.28 2.21
N TYR A 487 2.92 -4.07 1.67
CA TYR A 487 2.83 -3.85 0.22
C TYR A 487 4.14 -4.22 -0.49
N ARG A 488 5.28 -3.77 0.05
CA ARG A 488 6.61 -4.12 -0.51
C ARG A 488 6.87 -5.61 -0.53
N LEU A 489 6.33 -6.33 0.46
CA LEU A 489 6.55 -7.76 0.54
C LEU A 489 5.84 -8.51 -0.60
N ILE A 490 4.59 -8.13 -0.87
CA ILE A 490 3.80 -8.69 -1.98
C ILE A 490 4.40 -8.26 -3.33
N GLU A 491 4.84 -7.00 -3.45
CA GLU A 491 5.58 -6.50 -4.63
C GLU A 491 6.82 -7.36 -4.91
N ALA A 492 7.62 -7.64 -3.88
CA ALA A 492 8.85 -8.41 -4.01
C ALA A 492 8.63 -9.90 -4.30
N ARG A 493 7.45 -10.45 -3.97
CA ARG A 493 7.13 -11.88 -4.13
C ARG A 493 5.72 -12.11 -4.70
N PRO A 494 5.57 -12.16 -6.03
CA PRO A 494 4.27 -12.36 -6.69
C PRO A 494 3.51 -13.63 -6.27
N GLU A 495 4.21 -14.70 -5.90
CA GLU A 495 3.57 -15.93 -5.38
C GLU A 495 2.79 -15.68 -4.08
N LEU A 496 3.23 -14.73 -3.25
CA LEU A 496 2.54 -14.35 -2.03
C LEU A 496 1.19 -13.68 -2.34
N ALA A 497 1.08 -12.96 -3.46
CA ALA A 497 -0.17 -12.36 -3.90
C ALA A 497 -1.22 -13.44 -4.23
N ARG A 498 -0.82 -14.54 -4.89
CA ARG A 498 -1.71 -15.68 -5.20
C ARG A 498 -2.17 -16.39 -3.94
N LEU A 499 -1.25 -16.66 -3.02
CA LEU A 499 -1.59 -17.27 -1.72
C LEU A 499 -2.53 -16.37 -0.92
N LEU A 500 -2.24 -15.06 -0.86
CA LEU A 500 -3.10 -14.09 -0.21
C LEU A 500 -4.49 -14.06 -0.86
N ALA A 501 -4.59 -14.06 -2.18
CA ALA A 501 -5.87 -14.11 -2.89
C ALA A 501 -6.67 -15.39 -2.56
N ARG A 502 -6.02 -16.55 -2.42
CA ARG A 502 -6.65 -17.80 -1.94
C ARG A 502 -7.15 -17.69 -0.51
N ILE A 503 -6.32 -17.17 0.41
CA ILE A 503 -6.71 -16.91 1.81
C ILE A 503 -7.95 -16.00 1.85
N LEU A 504 -7.89 -14.89 1.11
CA LEU A 504 -8.96 -13.91 1.01
C LEU A 504 -10.22 -14.48 0.35
N SER A 505 -10.13 -15.54 -0.44
CA SER A 505 -11.30 -16.22 -1.02
C SER A 505 -11.92 -17.21 -0.03
N HIS A 506 -11.10 -18.09 0.56
CA HIS A 506 -11.57 -19.26 1.28
C HIS A 506 -11.65 -19.11 2.81
N ALA A 507 -10.80 -18.29 3.43
CA ALA A 507 -10.61 -18.30 4.88
C ALA A 507 -10.88 -16.92 5.52
N PRO A 508 -12.16 -16.60 5.79
CA PRO A 508 -12.52 -15.34 6.45
C PRO A 508 -11.79 -15.12 7.78
N ALA A 509 -11.56 -16.18 8.55
CA ALA A 509 -10.87 -16.10 9.84
C ALA A 509 -9.39 -15.69 9.70
N LEU A 510 -8.68 -16.26 8.71
CA LEU A 510 -7.28 -15.89 8.44
C LEU A 510 -7.17 -14.48 7.85
N ALA A 511 -8.09 -14.09 6.97
CA ALA A 511 -8.16 -12.73 6.44
C ALA A 511 -8.37 -11.70 7.56
N GLN A 512 -9.24 -12.00 8.53
CA GLN A 512 -9.46 -11.14 9.70
C GLN A 512 -8.21 -11.08 10.60
N GLN A 513 -7.49 -12.20 10.78
CA GLN A 513 -6.21 -12.20 11.51
C GLN A 513 -5.16 -11.32 10.82
N LEU A 514 -5.03 -11.40 9.49
CA LEU A 514 -4.12 -10.55 8.72
C LEU A 514 -4.45 -9.06 8.84
N GLY A 515 -5.75 -8.71 8.81
CA GLY A 515 -6.19 -7.32 9.00
C GLY A 515 -5.83 -6.75 10.37
N ARG A 516 -5.75 -7.62 11.41
CA ARG A 516 -5.32 -7.23 12.76
C ARG A 516 -3.80 -7.25 12.93
N ARG A 517 -3.11 -8.22 12.33
CA ARG A 517 -1.68 -8.46 12.51
C ARG A 517 -0.98 -8.76 11.16
N PRO A 518 -0.61 -7.72 10.39
CA PRO A 518 -0.02 -7.87 9.06
C PRO A 518 1.32 -8.61 9.04
N SER A 519 2.07 -8.58 10.15
CA SER A 519 3.35 -9.28 10.28
C SER A 519 3.24 -10.80 10.21
N LEU A 520 2.04 -11.37 10.29
CA LEU A 520 1.82 -12.81 10.05
C LEU A 520 2.24 -13.23 8.63
N LEU A 521 2.25 -12.30 7.66
CA LEU A 521 2.79 -12.57 6.33
C LEU A 521 4.31 -12.72 6.30
N ASP A 522 5.03 -12.04 7.18
CA ASP A 522 6.49 -12.14 7.26
C ASP A 522 6.90 -13.58 7.57
N GLY A 523 6.13 -14.25 8.45
CA GLY A 523 6.32 -15.66 8.78
C GLY A 523 6.16 -16.59 7.57
N LEU A 524 5.32 -16.28 6.59
CA LEU A 524 5.12 -17.13 5.40
C LEU A 524 6.30 -17.08 4.40
N LEU A 525 7.27 -16.21 4.61
CA LEU A 525 8.41 -16.03 3.71
C LEU A 525 9.52 -17.05 3.93
N ASP A 526 9.57 -17.62 5.13
CA ASP A 526 10.53 -18.64 5.47
C ASP A 526 10.08 -19.97 4.84
N ARG A 527 11.02 -20.65 4.16
CA ARG A 527 10.76 -21.97 3.58
C ARG A 527 10.41 -22.97 4.68
N SER A 528 10.93 -22.77 5.90
CA SER A 528 10.67 -23.62 7.05
C SER A 528 9.23 -23.54 7.60
N THR A 529 8.46 -22.51 7.20
CA THR A 529 7.09 -22.30 7.69
C THR A 529 6.11 -23.39 7.23
N PHE A 530 6.45 -24.07 6.14
CA PHE A 530 5.67 -25.18 5.60
C PHE A 530 6.30 -26.54 5.93
N ASP A 531 7.38 -26.57 6.71
CA ASP A 531 7.93 -27.83 7.20
C ASP A 531 6.97 -28.46 8.23
N PRO A 532 6.99 -29.79 8.37
CA PRO A 532 6.25 -30.47 9.42
C PRO A 532 6.58 -29.86 10.78
N LEU A 533 5.55 -29.54 11.56
CA LEU A 533 5.75 -29.07 12.92
C LEU A 533 6.47 -30.14 13.74
N PRO A 534 7.46 -29.74 14.56
CA PRO A 534 8.10 -30.65 15.49
C PRO A 534 7.08 -31.16 16.51
N ASP A 535 7.47 -32.17 17.29
CA ASP A 535 6.67 -32.62 18.43
C ASP A 535 6.47 -31.49 19.46
N ALA A 536 5.51 -31.72 20.37
CA ALA A 536 5.10 -30.71 21.34
C ALA A 536 6.23 -30.29 22.28
N GLU A 537 7.11 -31.23 22.67
CA GLU A 537 8.25 -30.98 23.56
C GLU A 537 9.28 -30.07 22.88
N SER A 538 9.69 -30.41 21.66
CA SER A 538 10.61 -29.60 20.86
C SER A 538 10.03 -28.18 20.58
N PHE A 539 8.72 -28.08 20.37
CA PHE A 539 8.08 -26.76 20.22
C PHE A 539 8.04 -25.98 21.54
N ALA A 540 7.85 -26.66 22.68
CA ALA A 540 7.93 -26.04 23.99
C ALA A 540 9.35 -25.53 24.30
N GLU A 541 10.38 -26.27 23.93
CA GLU A 541 11.78 -25.84 24.03
C GLU A 541 12.03 -24.59 23.19
N THR A 542 11.55 -24.55 21.94
CA THR A 542 11.64 -23.36 21.09
C THR A 542 10.95 -22.15 21.73
N LEU A 543 9.77 -22.34 22.33
CA LEU A 543 9.07 -21.28 23.05
C LEU A 543 9.86 -20.82 24.30
N GLU A 544 10.45 -21.75 25.05
CA GLU A 544 11.27 -21.42 26.21
C GLU A 544 12.52 -20.65 25.80
N GLU A 545 13.24 -21.05 24.76
CA GLU A 545 14.44 -20.33 24.26
C GLU A 545 14.12 -18.87 23.91
N GLU A 546 12.99 -18.64 23.26
CA GLU A 546 12.52 -17.31 22.84
C GLU A 546 11.97 -16.46 23.99
N THR A 547 11.53 -17.08 25.07
CA THR A 547 10.88 -16.39 26.20
C THR A 547 11.73 -16.32 27.45
N ALA A 548 12.75 -17.18 27.59
CA ALA A 548 13.61 -17.29 28.75
C ALA A 548 14.24 -15.95 29.17
N PRO A 549 14.78 -15.13 28.23
CA PRO A 549 15.42 -13.85 28.56
C PRO A 549 14.45 -12.73 28.97
N LEU A 550 13.13 -12.95 28.85
CA LEU A 550 12.12 -11.90 29.01
C LEU A 550 11.49 -11.94 30.41
N GLU A 551 11.06 -10.77 30.89
CA GLU A 551 10.17 -10.67 32.06
C GLU A 551 8.85 -11.40 31.81
N TYR A 552 8.17 -11.84 32.88
CA TYR A 552 7.00 -12.72 32.79
C TYR A 552 5.92 -12.24 31.80
N ASP A 553 5.49 -10.97 31.90
CA ASP A 553 4.45 -10.44 31.02
C ASP A 553 4.90 -10.36 29.55
N LEU A 554 6.17 -10.04 29.29
CA LEU A 554 6.74 -9.99 27.94
C LEU A 554 6.95 -11.39 27.35
N ALA A 555 7.30 -12.37 28.19
CA ALA A 555 7.37 -13.78 27.81
C ALA A 555 5.99 -14.29 27.36
N LEU A 556 4.93 -13.95 28.09
CA LEU A 556 3.55 -14.28 27.74
C LEU A 556 3.13 -13.69 26.38
N ASP A 557 3.53 -12.45 26.09
CA ASP A 557 3.31 -11.79 24.79
C ASP A 557 4.10 -12.47 23.66
N ARG A 558 5.39 -12.80 23.88
CA ARG A 558 6.24 -13.45 22.88
C ARG A 558 5.75 -14.85 22.54
N ALA A 559 5.39 -15.66 23.53
CA ALA A 559 4.83 -16.99 23.31
C ALA A 559 3.55 -16.93 22.47
N ARG A 560 2.64 -15.99 22.76
CA ARG A 560 1.42 -15.75 21.98
C ARG A 560 1.72 -15.39 20.53
N ALA A 561 2.72 -14.54 20.30
CA ALA A 561 3.12 -14.15 18.97
C ALA A 561 3.54 -15.38 18.13
N LEU A 562 4.42 -16.21 18.69
CA LEU A 562 4.96 -17.42 18.05
C LEU A 562 3.90 -18.50 17.84
N VAL A 563 3.07 -18.79 18.85
CA VAL A 563 1.95 -19.72 18.72
C VAL A 563 0.96 -19.23 17.65
N GLY A 564 0.66 -17.93 17.64
CA GLY A 564 -0.19 -17.32 16.62
C GLY A 564 0.37 -17.47 15.21
N GLU A 565 1.70 -17.33 15.03
CA GLU A 565 2.38 -17.56 13.75
C GLU A 565 2.25 -19.01 13.29
N LYS A 566 2.53 -19.99 14.16
CA LYS A 566 2.42 -21.41 13.80
C LYS A 566 0.98 -21.83 13.49
N ARG A 567 0.01 -21.35 14.26
CA ARG A 567 -1.43 -21.59 13.99
C ARG A 567 -1.89 -20.96 12.68
N PHE A 568 -1.41 -19.75 12.38
CA PHE A 568 -1.69 -19.08 11.12
C PHE A 568 -1.10 -19.87 9.95
N ALA A 569 0.17 -20.29 10.05
CA ALA A 569 0.83 -21.11 9.03
C ALA A 569 0.09 -22.42 8.74
N LEU A 570 -0.35 -23.16 9.78
CA LEU A 570 -1.17 -24.36 9.63
C LEU A 570 -2.50 -24.07 8.91
N GLY A 571 -3.13 -22.94 9.22
CA GLY A 571 -4.35 -22.52 8.53
C GLY A 571 -4.09 -22.25 7.05
N VAL A 572 -2.96 -21.61 6.74
CA VAL A 572 -2.55 -21.32 5.36
C VAL A 572 -2.22 -22.61 4.60
N GLN A 573 -1.55 -23.59 5.22
CA GLN A 573 -1.30 -24.91 4.64
C GLN A 573 -2.58 -25.62 4.23
N LEU A 574 -3.62 -25.54 5.08
CA LEU A 574 -4.93 -26.09 4.78
C LEU A 574 -5.57 -25.41 3.55
N ILE A 575 -5.39 -24.09 3.38
CA ILE A 575 -5.94 -23.34 2.23
C ILE A 575 -5.12 -23.51 0.95
N ASP A 576 -3.81 -23.77 1.04
CA ASP A 576 -2.97 -24.05 -0.13
C ASP A 576 -3.37 -25.36 -0.84
N GLY A 577 -4.14 -26.22 -0.17
CA GLY A 577 -4.73 -27.42 -0.78
C GLY A 577 -3.82 -28.64 -0.80
N LYS A 578 -2.65 -28.57 -0.16
CA LYS A 578 -1.60 -29.61 -0.27
C LYS A 578 -1.40 -30.46 0.99
N ALA A 579 -1.95 -30.04 2.12
CA ALA A 579 -1.79 -30.73 3.39
C ALA A 579 -3.04 -31.54 3.74
N ASP A 580 -2.85 -32.72 4.35
CA ASP A 580 -3.95 -33.51 4.89
C ASP A 580 -4.62 -32.74 6.05
N PRO A 581 -5.94 -32.49 6.01
CA PRO A 581 -6.66 -31.89 7.12
C PRO A 581 -6.43 -32.55 8.49
N LEU A 582 -6.21 -33.87 8.52
CA LEU A 582 -5.94 -34.61 9.76
C LEU A 582 -4.54 -34.32 10.32
N GLU A 583 -3.52 -34.23 9.45
CA GLU A 583 -2.16 -33.81 9.84
C GLU A 583 -2.16 -32.37 10.36
N ILE A 584 -2.94 -31.48 9.73
CA ILE A 584 -3.12 -30.11 10.21
C ILE A 584 -3.78 -30.07 11.59
N ALA A 585 -4.75 -30.97 11.85
CA ALA A 585 -5.39 -31.07 13.15
C ALA A 585 -4.40 -31.54 14.25
N ALA A 586 -3.57 -32.53 13.94
CA ALA A 586 -2.49 -32.96 14.82
C ALA A 586 -1.46 -31.83 15.05
N GLY A 587 -1.13 -31.06 14.01
CA GLY A 587 -0.29 -29.87 14.11
C GLY A 587 -0.85 -28.82 15.08
N TYR A 588 -2.15 -28.53 15.02
CA TYR A 588 -2.79 -27.64 15.99
C TYR A 588 -2.68 -28.17 17.42
N SER A 589 -2.81 -29.49 17.61
CA SER A 589 -2.63 -30.13 18.91
C SER A 589 -1.19 -30.02 19.43
N ARG A 590 -0.17 -30.27 18.59
CA ARG A 590 1.25 -30.10 18.98
C ARG A 590 1.57 -28.67 19.41
N VAL A 591 1.04 -27.68 18.69
CA VAL A 591 1.22 -26.26 19.03
C VAL A 591 0.53 -25.90 20.35
N ALA A 592 -0.69 -26.41 20.57
CA ALA A 592 -1.42 -26.19 21.82
C ALA A 592 -0.70 -26.84 23.02
N GLU A 593 -0.26 -28.08 22.86
CA GLU A 593 0.45 -28.82 23.89
C GLU A 593 1.80 -28.19 24.23
N GLY A 594 2.62 -27.83 23.23
CA GLY A 594 3.88 -27.14 23.49
C GLY A 594 3.68 -25.78 24.17
N ALA A 595 2.59 -25.07 23.84
CA ALA A 595 2.21 -23.84 24.54
C ALA A 595 1.80 -24.09 26.00
N ILE A 596 1.04 -25.16 26.27
CA ILE A 596 0.72 -25.59 27.64
C ILE A 596 2.02 -25.87 28.40
N GLN A 597 2.94 -26.64 27.80
CA GLN A 597 4.18 -27.04 28.45
C GLN A 597 5.07 -25.86 28.81
N ALA A 598 5.36 -24.98 27.85
CA ALA A 598 6.22 -23.81 28.07
C ALA A 598 5.58 -22.82 29.07
N LEU A 599 4.30 -22.48 28.90
CA LEU A 599 3.64 -21.49 29.74
C LEU A 599 3.36 -22.00 31.15
N ALA A 600 3.01 -23.29 31.32
CA ALA A 600 2.87 -23.88 32.64
C ALA A 600 4.21 -23.91 33.38
N ALA A 601 5.28 -24.38 32.73
CA ALA A 601 6.62 -24.40 33.32
C ALA A 601 7.08 -22.99 33.76
N ARG A 602 6.85 -21.98 32.93
CA ARG A 602 7.18 -20.58 33.27
C ARG A 602 6.35 -20.05 34.43
N THR A 603 5.04 -20.31 34.43
CA THR A 603 4.14 -19.90 35.50
C THR A 603 4.50 -20.54 36.83
N ILE A 604 4.91 -21.82 36.82
CA ILE A 604 5.39 -22.54 38.00
C ILE A 604 6.64 -21.86 38.57
N ARG A 605 7.67 -21.62 37.74
CA ARG A 605 8.91 -20.94 38.19
C ARG A 605 8.61 -19.60 38.85
N GLU A 606 7.73 -18.80 38.25
CA GLU A 606 7.33 -17.49 38.82
C GLU A 606 6.56 -17.65 40.14
N PHE A 607 5.70 -18.67 40.24
CA PHE A 607 4.94 -18.94 41.46
C PHE A 607 5.83 -19.43 42.61
N GLU A 608 6.84 -20.24 42.30
CA GLU A 608 7.83 -20.77 43.24
C GLU A 608 8.69 -19.69 43.89
N ILE A 609 8.97 -18.57 43.20
CA ILE A 609 9.71 -17.43 43.78
C ILE A 609 9.05 -16.95 45.08
N GLN A 610 7.72 -16.91 45.14
CA GLN A 610 6.99 -16.42 46.31
C GLN A 610 6.58 -17.54 47.27
N HIS A 611 6.15 -18.67 46.73
CA HIS A 611 5.49 -19.74 47.49
C HIS A 611 6.37 -20.97 47.72
N GLY A 612 7.53 -21.06 47.06
CA GLY A 612 8.40 -22.24 47.09
C GLY A 612 7.75 -23.43 46.38
N ARG A 613 8.22 -24.64 46.70
CA ARG A 613 7.77 -25.91 46.13
C ARG A 613 7.47 -26.95 47.21
N PHE A 614 6.98 -28.11 46.80
CA PHE A 614 6.91 -29.33 47.62
C PHE A 614 8.04 -30.28 47.23
N ASP A 615 8.39 -31.23 48.10
CA ASP A 615 9.47 -32.20 47.79
C ASP A 615 9.03 -33.27 46.77
N ASN A 616 7.72 -33.47 46.62
CA ASN A 616 7.12 -34.37 45.65
C ASN A 616 6.56 -33.51 44.53
N ASP A 617 7.37 -33.21 43.51
CA ASP A 617 6.92 -32.34 42.42
C ASP A 617 6.00 -33.10 41.46
N GLY A 618 4.76 -32.62 41.34
CA GLY A 618 4.13 -32.65 40.03
C GLY A 618 2.69 -32.17 40.00
N LEU A 619 2.51 -30.92 39.58
CA LEU A 619 1.31 -30.59 38.82
C LEU A 619 1.30 -31.47 37.57
N VAL A 620 0.16 -32.10 37.28
CA VAL A 620 -0.12 -32.81 36.03
C VAL A 620 -1.29 -32.12 35.36
N ILE A 621 -1.18 -31.86 34.07
CA ILE A 621 -2.30 -31.37 33.27
C ILE A 621 -2.71 -32.51 32.35
N LEU A 622 -3.97 -32.93 32.45
CA LEU A 622 -4.59 -33.85 31.50
C LEU A 622 -5.27 -33.05 30.40
N GLY A 623 -4.98 -33.34 29.14
CA GLY A 623 -5.73 -32.88 27.99
C GLY A 623 -6.84 -33.87 27.65
N LEU A 624 -8.05 -33.38 27.40
CA LEU A 624 -9.23 -34.20 27.08
C LEU A 624 -9.78 -33.87 25.69
N GLY A 625 -10.82 -34.59 25.28
CA GLY A 625 -11.58 -34.30 24.06
C GLY A 625 -10.71 -34.30 22.80
N ARG A 626 -10.69 -33.16 22.09
CA ARG A 626 -9.90 -33.00 20.86
C ARG A 626 -8.43 -32.66 21.11
N LEU A 627 -8.10 -32.06 22.25
CA LEU A 627 -6.71 -31.89 22.65
C LEU A 627 -6.10 -33.26 22.95
N GLY A 628 -6.78 -34.04 23.79
CA GLY A 628 -6.31 -35.34 24.25
C GLY A 628 -6.12 -36.37 23.14
N GLY A 629 -7.02 -36.43 22.15
CA GLY A 629 -6.79 -37.25 20.95
C GLY A 629 -6.48 -36.42 19.70
N GLU A 630 -5.59 -35.44 19.85
CA GLU A 630 -4.76 -34.86 18.78
C GLU A 630 -5.48 -34.39 17.51
N THR A 631 -6.67 -33.81 17.67
CA THR A 631 -7.53 -33.42 16.57
C THR A 631 -8.03 -31.98 16.70
N LEU A 632 -7.23 -31.07 17.27
CA LEU A 632 -7.66 -29.66 17.40
C LEU A 632 -7.95 -29.02 16.04
N THR A 633 -8.89 -28.09 16.03
CA THR A 633 -9.19 -27.24 14.87
C THR A 633 -8.71 -25.83 15.15
N PHE A 634 -8.68 -24.97 14.12
CA PHE A 634 -8.31 -23.57 14.25
C PHE A 634 -9.06 -22.82 15.37
N ALA A 635 -10.31 -23.22 15.64
CA ALA A 635 -11.21 -22.58 16.61
C ALA A 635 -11.59 -23.53 17.77
N SER A 636 -10.70 -24.45 18.16
CA SER A 636 -10.93 -25.33 19.30
C SER A 636 -10.53 -24.69 20.63
N ASP A 637 -11.31 -24.99 21.66
CA ASP A 637 -10.98 -24.72 23.06
C ASP A 637 -10.04 -25.82 23.59
N LEU A 638 -9.38 -25.56 24.73
CA LEU A 638 -8.54 -26.53 25.43
C LEU A 638 -9.28 -27.13 26.62
N ASP A 639 -9.76 -28.36 26.45
CA ASP A 639 -10.36 -29.14 27.54
C ASP A 639 -9.25 -29.73 28.43
N ILE A 640 -9.09 -29.22 29.65
CA ILE A 640 -8.02 -29.65 30.57
C ILE A 640 -8.48 -29.90 32.01
N ILE A 641 -7.82 -30.83 32.69
CA ILE A 641 -7.96 -31.09 34.14
C ILE A 641 -6.60 -30.93 34.82
N PHE A 642 -6.57 -30.23 35.95
CA PHE A 642 -5.37 -30.09 36.77
C PHE A 642 -5.39 -31.12 37.90
N LEU A 643 -4.37 -31.98 37.92
CA LEU A 643 -4.09 -32.90 39.01
C LEU A 643 -2.80 -32.51 39.71
N PHE A 644 -2.64 -32.90 40.97
CA PHE A 644 -1.36 -32.75 41.66
C PHE A 644 -1.05 -33.94 42.54
N ASP A 645 0.23 -34.19 42.75
CA ASP A 645 0.73 -35.10 43.77
C ASP A 645 1.52 -34.29 44.80
N ALA A 646 1.09 -34.30 46.06
CA ALA A 646 1.74 -33.56 47.13
C ALA A 646 1.48 -34.19 48.51
N PRO A 647 2.44 -34.10 49.44
CA PRO A 647 2.31 -34.66 50.78
C PRO A 647 1.16 -33.99 51.54
N THR A 648 0.42 -34.80 52.31
CA THR A 648 -0.74 -34.30 53.06
C THR A 648 -0.28 -33.64 54.36
N GLY A 649 -0.72 -32.41 54.61
CA GLY A 649 -0.50 -31.72 55.89
C GLY A 649 0.77 -30.87 55.98
N GLU A 650 1.56 -30.79 54.91
CA GLU A 650 2.74 -29.93 54.83
C GLU A 650 2.46 -28.65 54.04
N ALA A 651 3.16 -27.57 54.37
CA ALA A 651 3.08 -26.31 53.63
C ALA A 651 4.29 -26.16 52.70
N SER A 652 4.12 -25.45 51.59
CA SER A 652 5.19 -25.20 50.61
C SER A 652 6.38 -24.46 51.24
N ASN A 653 7.59 -24.72 50.75
CA ASN A 653 8.84 -24.29 51.42
C ASN A 653 9.30 -22.83 51.13
N GLY A 654 8.43 -21.98 50.60
CA GLY A 654 8.77 -20.60 50.23
C GLY A 654 8.45 -19.53 51.27
N ALA A 655 8.72 -18.27 50.92
CA ALA A 655 8.52 -17.12 51.81
C ALA A 655 7.06 -16.91 52.23
N ARG A 656 6.10 -17.35 51.41
CA ARG A 656 4.66 -17.35 51.70
C ARG A 656 4.09 -18.76 51.57
N PRO A 657 4.23 -19.61 52.59
CA PRO A 657 3.85 -21.02 52.51
C PRO A 657 2.34 -21.18 52.31
N LEU A 658 1.94 -22.16 51.49
CA LEU A 658 0.53 -22.54 51.27
C LEU A 658 0.38 -24.06 51.47
N GLY A 659 -0.80 -24.48 51.92
CA GLY A 659 -1.16 -25.90 51.88
C GLY A 659 -1.34 -26.39 50.44
N PRO A 660 -1.25 -27.70 50.17
CA PRO A 660 -1.19 -28.23 48.80
C PRO A 660 -2.41 -27.83 47.94
N SER A 661 -3.61 -28.00 48.48
CA SER A 661 -4.84 -27.63 47.76
C SER A 661 -4.87 -26.16 47.37
N ASP A 662 -4.56 -25.25 48.30
CA ASP A 662 -4.53 -23.80 48.01
C ASP A 662 -3.43 -23.43 47.01
N TYR A 663 -2.26 -24.06 47.14
CA TYR A 663 -1.13 -23.86 46.25
C TYR A 663 -1.51 -24.20 44.80
N TYR A 664 -1.98 -25.42 44.55
CA TYR A 664 -2.27 -25.88 43.19
C TYR A 664 -3.54 -25.26 42.59
N ASN A 665 -4.55 -24.91 43.40
CA ASN A 665 -5.71 -24.16 42.89
C ASN A 665 -5.33 -22.75 42.43
N ARG A 666 -4.48 -22.05 43.17
CA ARG A 666 -3.96 -20.73 42.76
C ARG A 666 -3.05 -20.83 41.54
N LEU A 667 -2.18 -21.84 41.52
CA LEU A 667 -1.28 -22.11 40.40
C LEU A 667 -2.06 -22.44 39.12
N ALA A 668 -3.03 -23.35 39.18
CA ALA A 668 -3.90 -23.67 38.06
C ALA A 668 -4.63 -22.43 37.54
N SER A 669 -5.15 -21.57 38.43
CA SER A 669 -5.79 -20.30 38.03
C SER A 669 -4.81 -19.36 37.31
N ARG A 670 -3.54 -19.31 37.72
CA ARG A 670 -2.51 -18.53 37.02
C ARG A 670 -2.14 -19.12 35.66
N ILE A 671 -2.05 -20.44 35.54
CA ILE A 671 -1.77 -21.11 34.26
C ILE A 671 -2.91 -20.89 33.27
N ILE A 672 -4.17 -21.00 33.72
CA ILE A 672 -5.33 -20.64 32.90
C ILE A 672 -5.22 -19.19 32.44
N SER A 673 -4.82 -18.28 33.33
CA SER A 673 -4.65 -16.87 32.97
C SER A 673 -3.55 -16.69 31.93
N ALA A 674 -2.42 -17.38 32.09
CA ALA A 674 -1.32 -17.39 31.12
C ALA A 674 -1.74 -17.91 29.74
N LEU A 675 -2.71 -18.83 29.68
CA LEU A 675 -3.22 -19.43 28.44
C LEU A 675 -4.43 -18.70 27.82
N SER A 676 -5.18 -17.89 28.57
CA SER A 676 -6.46 -17.34 28.10
C SER A 676 -6.55 -15.81 28.11
N VAL A 677 -5.88 -15.13 29.04
CA VAL A 677 -6.00 -13.68 29.17
C VAL A 677 -5.42 -13.00 27.91
N PRO A 678 -6.18 -12.10 27.26
CA PRO A 678 -5.68 -11.35 26.11
C PRO A 678 -4.55 -10.42 26.52
N THR A 679 -3.48 -10.40 25.74
CA THR A 679 -2.35 -9.48 25.90
C THR A 679 -2.24 -8.57 24.67
N ALA A 680 -1.14 -7.83 24.51
CA ALA A 680 -0.91 -7.03 23.31
C ALA A 680 -0.88 -7.89 22.03
N ALA A 681 -0.47 -9.16 22.14
CA ALA A 681 -0.49 -10.13 21.06
C ALA A 681 -1.87 -10.78 20.81
N GLY A 682 -2.89 -10.47 21.63
CA GLY A 682 -4.24 -11.04 21.55
C GLY A 682 -4.48 -12.23 22.49
N PRO A 683 -5.66 -12.88 22.41
CA PRO A 683 -5.94 -14.12 23.14
C PRO A 683 -5.18 -15.32 22.55
N LEU A 684 -4.85 -16.30 23.38
CA LEU A 684 -4.14 -17.51 22.96
C LEU A 684 -5.11 -18.70 22.76
N TYR A 685 -5.70 -19.19 23.84
CA TYR A 685 -6.74 -20.23 23.80
C TYR A 685 -7.85 -19.92 24.81
N GLU A 686 -9.07 -20.30 24.47
CA GLU A 686 -10.11 -20.51 25.49
C GLU A 686 -9.81 -21.82 26.22
N VAL A 687 -9.93 -21.82 27.55
CA VAL A 687 -9.61 -22.98 28.39
C VAL A 687 -10.87 -23.46 29.09
N ASP A 688 -11.25 -24.71 28.85
CA ASP A 688 -12.40 -25.36 29.47
C ASP A 688 -11.94 -26.38 30.52
N THR A 689 -12.36 -26.16 31.77
CA THR A 689 -12.05 -27.03 32.91
C THR A 689 -13.30 -27.69 33.50
N ARG A 690 -14.43 -27.66 32.78
CA ARG A 690 -15.73 -28.14 33.29
C ARG A 690 -15.82 -29.65 33.46
N LEU A 691 -14.91 -30.40 32.83
CA LEU A 691 -14.85 -31.87 32.92
C LEU A 691 -14.09 -32.38 34.16
N ARG A 692 -13.60 -31.50 35.04
CA ARG A 692 -12.98 -31.89 36.31
C ARG A 692 -14.00 -32.45 37.31
N PRO A 693 -13.58 -33.19 38.35
CA PRO A 693 -14.48 -33.71 39.38
C PRO A 693 -15.44 -32.65 39.93
N GLN A 694 -16.74 -32.99 40.01
CA GLN A 694 -17.81 -32.07 40.45
C GLN A 694 -17.99 -30.81 39.58
N GLY A 695 -17.37 -30.77 38.39
CA GLY A 695 -17.45 -29.70 37.41
C GLY A 695 -17.15 -28.33 37.99
N VAL A 696 -17.99 -27.34 37.68
CA VAL A 696 -17.81 -25.94 38.11
C VAL A 696 -17.80 -25.78 39.64
N LYS A 697 -18.45 -26.69 40.37
CA LYS A 697 -18.52 -26.66 41.84
C LYS A 697 -17.28 -27.26 42.52
N GLY A 698 -16.51 -28.06 41.80
CA GLY A 698 -15.29 -28.68 42.30
C GLY A 698 -14.08 -27.75 42.27
N SER A 699 -13.09 -28.07 43.10
CA SER A 699 -11.76 -27.44 43.08
C SER A 699 -11.16 -27.48 41.67
N LEU A 700 -10.44 -26.43 41.30
CA LEU A 700 -9.80 -26.32 39.99
C LEU A 700 -8.68 -27.35 39.81
N ALA A 701 -7.92 -27.59 40.89
CA ALA A 701 -6.92 -28.64 40.97
C ALA A 701 -7.29 -29.65 42.08
N THR A 702 -7.13 -30.94 41.78
CA THR A 702 -7.47 -32.05 42.69
C THR A 702 -6.26 -32.96 42.86
N SER A 703 -6.05 -33.55 44.04
CA SER A 703 -4.96 -34.50 44.20
C SER A 703 -5.22 -35.76 43.37
N ILE A 704 -4.17 -36.40 42.86
CA ILE A 704 -4.30 -37.64 42.06
C ILE A 704 -5.09 -38.70 42.84
N HIS A 705 -4.85 -38.83 44.15
CA HIS A 705 -5.60 -39.74 45.02
C HIS A 705 -7.09 -39.40 45.14
N ALA A 706 -7.44 -38.11 45.30
CA ALA A 706 -8.84 -37.69 45.39
C ALA A 706 -9.56 -37.83 44.05
N PHE A 707 -8.86 -37.54 42.94
CA PHE A 707 -9.38 -37.78 41.59
C PHE A 707 -9.68 -39.26 41.37
N HIS A 708 -8.74 -40.15 41.69
CA HIS A 708 -8.93 -41.60 41.59
C HIS A 708 -10.12 -42.09 42.42
N ALA A 709 -10.20 -41.67 43.70
CA ALA A 709 -11.31 -42.04 44.58
C ALA A 709 -12.67 -41.55 44.05
N TYR A 710 -12.73 -40.32 43.53
CA TYR A 710 -13.94 -39.77 42.91
C TYR A 710 -14.36 -40.59 41.68
N GLN A 711 -13.41 -40.89 40.78
CA GLN A 711 -13.68 -41.61 39.54
C GLN A 711 -14.19 -43.04 39.78
N LEU A 712 -13.75 -43.70 40.86
CA LEU A 712 -14.21 -45.05 41.21
C LEU A 712 -15.54 -45.08 41.98
N ARG A 713 -15.88 -44.03 42.74
CA ARG A 713 -17.00 -44.07 43.71
C ARG A 713 -18.18 -43.19 43.34
N GLU A 714 -17.94 -42.08 42.65
CA GLU A 714 -18.93 -41.00 42.47
C GLU A 714 -19.16 -40.63 41.00
N ALA A 715 -18.19 -40.85 40.12
CA ALA A 715 -18.28 -40.40 38.73
C ALA A 715 -19.36 -41.14 37.92
N TRP A 716 -19.99 -40.40 37.02
CA TRP A 716 -21.00 -40.91 36.09
C TRP A 716 -20.35 -41.59 34.89
N THR A 717 -21.08 -42.50 34.24
CA THR A 717 -20.62 -43.17 33.00
C THR A 717 -20.14 -42.20 31.94
N TRP A 718 -20.82 -41.06 31.74
CA TRP A 718 -20.42 -40.07 30.75
C TRP A 718 -19.09 -39.36 31.10
N GLU A 719 -18.72 -39.27 32.38
CA GLU A 719 -17.43 -38.73 32.79
C GLU A 719 -16.31 -39.70 32.40
N HIS A 720 -16.53 -41.01 32.58
CA HIS A 720 -15.60 -42.02 32.08
C HIS A 720 -15.50 -42.00 30.55
N MET A 721 -16.60 -41.77 29.84
CA MET A 721 -16.60 -41.58 28.38
C MET A 721 -15.85 -40.32 27.95
N ALA A 722 -15.83 -39.25 28.74
CA ALA A 722 -15.01 -38.07 28.45
C ALA A 722 -13.52 -38.36 28.73
N LEU A 723 -13.24 -39.15 29.77
CA LEU A 723 -11.90 -39.54 30.16
C LEU A 723 -11.22 -40.50 29.19
N THR A 724 -11.93 -41.25 28.34
CA THR A 724 -11.29 -42.13 27.33
C THR A 724 -10.35 -41.37 26.41
N ARG A 725 -10.55 -40.05 26.27
CA ARG A 725 -9.70 -39.13 25.51
C ARG A 725 -8.61 -38.47 26.35
N ALA A 726 -8.53 -38.75 27.64
CA ALA A 726 -7.61 -38.08 28.55
C ALA A 726 -6.18 -38.61 28.42
N ARG A 727 -5.22 -37.70 28.30
CA ARG A 727 -3.79 -38.01 28.41
C ARG A 727 -3.03 -36.89 29.11
N PRO A 728 -1.89 -37.17 29.77
CA PRO A 728 -1.00 -36.12 30.23
C PRO A 728 -0.49 -35.27 29.06
N VAL A 729 -0.56 -33.94 29.23
CA VAL A 729 0.03 -32.94 28.33
C VAL A 729 1.11 -32.10 29.03
N PHE A 730 1.22 -32.24 30.36
CA PHE A 730 2.23 -31.59 31.19
C PHE A 730 2.44 -32.36 32.49
N GLY A 731 3.67 -32.33 33.01
CA GLY A 731 4.06 -32.85 34.33
C GLY A 731 5.44 -33.50 34.30
N SER A 732 6.02 -33.79 35.46
CA SER A 732 7.23 -34.62 35.53
C SER A 732 6.94 -36.04 35.03
N ALA A 733 7.94 -36.74 34.47
CA ALA A 733 7.76 -38.12 33.99
C ALA A 733 7.12 -39.04 35.05
N ALA A 734 7.53 -38.89 36.31
CA ALA A 734 6.96 -39.64 37.43
C ALA A 734 5.48 -39.28 37.70
N ALA A 735 5.11 -38.00 37.63
CA ALA A 735 3.74 -37.57 37.87
C ALA A 735 2.80 -37.93 36.71
N GLN A 736 3.29 -37.82 35.46
CA GLN A 736 2.56 -38.29 34.28
C GLN A 736 2.31 -39.80 34.36
N GLN A 737 3.34 -40.58 34.73
CA GLN A 737 3.21 -42.03 34.90
C GLN A 737 2.16 -42.40 35.96
N LYS A 738 2.15 -41.72 37.11
CA LYS A 738 1.11 -41.92 38.15
C LYS A 738 -0.30 -41.60 37.63
N ALA A 739 -0.45 -40.54 36.84
CA ALA A 739 -1.74 -40.20 36.25
C ALA A 739 -2.19 -41.28 35.24
N CYS A 740 -1.27 -41.79 34.42
CA CYS A 740 -1.55 -42.90 33.50
C CYS A 740 -1.96 -44.18 34.24
N GLU A 741 -1.30 -44.52 35.36
CA GLU A 741 -1.65 -45.67 36.20
C GLU A 741 -3.07 -45.52 36.78
N VAL A 742 -3.42 -44.32 37.25
CA VAL A 742 -4.77 -44.02 37.75
C VAL A 742 -5.82 -44.14 36.65
N LEU A 743 -5.54 -43.63 35.44
CA LEU A 743 -6.44 -43.77 34.28
C LEU A 743 -6.61 -45.25 33.91
N ALA A 744 -5.52 -46.02 33.86
CA ALA A 744 -5.55 -47.45 33.56
C ALA A 744 -6.38 -48.24 34.59
N ASP A 745 -6.27 -47.92 35.88
CA ASP A 745 -7.09 -48.55 36.92
C ASP A 745 -8.58 -48.18 36.79
N ILE A 746 -8.89 -46.91 36.52
CA ILE A 746 -10.26 -46.45 36.25
C ILE A 746 -10.85 -47.23 35.07
N PHE A 747 -10.14 -47.35 33.95
CA PHE A 747 -10.65 -48.09 32.79
C PHE A 747 -10.68 -49.60 32.99
N GLY A 748 -9.75 -50.16 33.78
CA GLY A 748 -9.70 -51.57 34.14
C GLY A 748 -10.85 -52.04 35.05
N ALA A 749 -11.55 -51.12 35.71
CA ALA A 749 -12.66 -51.42 36.61
C ALA A 749 -13.80 -52.20 35.92
N GLU A 750 -14.41 -53.13 36.65
CA GLU A 750 -15.55 -53.91 36.17
C GLU A 750 -16.83 -53.05 36.12
N ARG A 751 -17.57 -53.16 35.03
CA ARG A 751 -18.78 -52.38 34.74
C ARG A 751 -19.90 -53.29 34.31
N ASP A 752 -21.12 -52.94 34.69
CA ASP A 752 -22.34 -53.55 34.15
C ASP A 752 -22.54 -53.06 32.70
N PRO A 753 -22.47 -53.95 31.69
CA PRO A 753 -22.65 -53.58 30.29
C PRO A 753 -24.00 -52.94 30.01
N ALA A 754 -25.09 -53.50 30.55
CA ALA A 754 -26.45 -53.03 30.28
C ALA A 754 -26.65 -51.63 30.86
N LYS A 755 -26.14 -51.38 32.08
CA LYS A 755 -26.15 -50.04 32.68
C LYS A 755 -25.32 -49.05 31.86
N THR A 756 -24.12 -49.43 31.44
CA THR A 756 -23.21 -48.56 30.67
C THR A 756 -23.84 -48.12 29.35
N ILE A 757 -24.48 -49.06 28.63
CA ILE A 757 -25.22 -48.76 27.39
C ILE A 757 -26.41 -47.83 27.67
N ALA A 758 -27.19 -48.11 28.72
CA ALA A 758 -28.35 -47.30 29.07
C ALA A 758 -27.96 -45.85 29.45
N ASP A 759 -26.93 -45.69 30.28
CA ASP A 759 -26.43 -44.38 30.69
C ASP A 759 -25.91 -43.57 29.48
N ALA A 760 -25.13 -44.21 28.60
CA ALA A 760 -24.60 -43.57 27.40
C ALA A 760 -25.73 -43.13 26.44
N ALA A 761 -26.74 -43.98 26.24
CA ALA A 761 -27.90 -43.65 25.42
C ALA A 761 -28.71 -42.47 26.00
N ALA A 762 -28.98 -42.49 27.30
CA ALA A 762 -29.70 -41.42 27.99
C ALA A 762 -28.95 -40.08 27.90
N MET A 763 -27.64 -40.09 28.15
CA MET A 763 -26.82 -38.89 28.06
C MET A 763 -26.78 -38.33 26.63
N ARG A 764 -26.71 -39.20 25.61
CA ARG A 764 -26.71 -38.75 24.21
C ARG A 764 -28.04 -38.09 23.83
N GLU A 765 -29.15 -38.64 24.31
CA GLU A 765 -30.49 -38.09 24.11
C GLU A 765 -30.65 -36.74 24.81
N GLU A 766 -30.23 -36.63 26.06
CA GLU A 766 -30.22 -35.35 26.80
C GLU A 766 -29.39 -34.28 26.08
N MET A 767 -28.21 -34.66 25.56
CA MET A 767 -27.38 -33.76 24.78
C MET A 767 -28.07 -33.29 23.49
N ALA A 768 -28.80 -34.18 22.80
CA ALA A 768 -29.56 -33.84 21.60
C ALA A 768 -30.66 -32.81 21.88
N GLN A 769 -31.33 -32.93 23.03
CA GLN A 769 -32.41 -32.03 23.45
C GLN A 769 -31.88 -30.63 23.79
N HIS A 770 -30.74 -30.53 24.49
CA HIS A 770 -30.18 -29.25 24.94
C HIS A 770 -29.29 -28.55 23.89
N LYS A 771 -28.70 -29.32 22.97
CA LYS A 771 -27.79 -28.82 21.92
C LYS A 771 -28.22 -29.38 20.56
N PRO A 772 -29.34 -28.89 19.98
CA PRO A 772 -29.80 -29.37 18.68
C PRO A 772 -28.79 -29.01 17.56
N PRO A 773 -28.67 -29.86 16.53
CA PRO A 773 -27.70 -29.66 15.46
C PRO A 773 -28.04 -28.43 14.59
N ARG A 774 -26.99 -27.74 14.13
CA ARG A 774 -27.10 -26.55 13.27
C ARG A 774 -27.04 -26.91 11.79
N GLY A 775 -28.18 -27.37 11.26
CA GLY A 775 -28.33 -27.66 9.84
C GLY A 775 -27.63 -28.95 9.40
N LYS A 776 -27.61 -29.18 8.08
CA LYS A 776 -27.15 -30.47 7.51
C LYS A 776 -25.64 -30.72 7.68
N LEU A 777 -24.84 -29.67 7.75
CA LEU A 777 -23.38 -29.73 7.88
C LEU A 777 -22.91 -29.65 9.35
N ASP A 778 -23.79 -29.86 10.33
CA ASP A 778 -23.35 -30.10 11.70
C ASP A 778 -22.78 -31.51 11.82
N LEU A 779 -21.47 -31.61 11.57
CA LEU A 779 -20.71 -32.86 11.59
C LEU A 779 -20.54 -33.44 13.00
N LYS A 780 -20.78 -32.64 14.05
CA LYS A 780 -20.62 -33.07 15.44
C LYS A 780 -21.92 -33.64 16.00
N LEU A 781 -22.96 -32.81 16.07
CA LEU A 781 -24.16 -33.09 16.87
C LEU A 781 -25.29 -33.71 16.04
N GLY A 782 -25.19 -33.65 14.71
CA GLY A 782 -26.20 -34.22 13.82
C GLY A 782 -26.29 -35.75 13.95
N PRO A 783 -27.44 -36.37 13.59
CA PRO A 783 -27.58 -37.82 13.58
C PRO A 783 -26.50 -38.49 12.74
N GLY A 784 -25.84 -39.52 13.26
CA GLY A 784 -24.70 -40.18 12.62
C GLY A 784 -23.42 -39.33 12.57
N GLY A 785 -23.37 -38.22 13.30
CA GLY A 785 -22.20 -37.35 13.36
C GLY A 785 -21.09 -37.91 14.27
N LEU A 786 -20.02 -37.13 14.41
CA LEU A 786 -18.85 -37.49 15.22
C LEU A 786 -19.20 -37.84 16.67
N VAL A 787 -20.17 -37.15 17.28
CA VAL A 787 -20.59 -37.45 18.66
C VAL A 787 -21.30 -38.80 18.75
N ASP A 788 -22.09 -39.20 17.75
CA ASP A 788 -22.70 -40.55 17.74
C ASP A 788 -21.63 -41.63 17.63
N GLY A 789 -20.63 -41.41 16.77
CA GLY A 789 -19.48 -42.30 16.62
C GLY A 789 -18.65 -42.41 17.90
N GLU A 790 -18.27 -41.28 18.50
CA GLU A 790 -17.54 -41.24 19.78
C GLU A 790 -18.32 -41.92 20.90
N PHE A 791 -19.64 -41.70 21.01
CA PHE A 791 -20.46 -42.40 22.00
C PHE A 791 -20.45 -43.92 21.79
N ALA A 792 -20.62 -44.38 20.55
CA ALA A 792 -20.57 -45.81 20.23
C ALA A 792 -19.21 -46.43 20.58
N ILE A 793 -18.11 -45.75 20.20
CA ILE A 793 -16.73 -46.19 20.46
C ILE A 793 -16.45 -46.23 21.97
N HIS A 794 -16.72 -45.14 22.70
CA HIS A 794 -16.43 -45.05 24.12
C HIS A 794 -17.29 -46.03 24.94
N THR A 795 -18.56 -46.25 24.58
CA THR A 795 -19.38 -47.29 25.20
C THR A 795 -18.76 -48.67 25.02
N ARG A 796 -18.27 -49.01 23.82
CA ARG A 796 -17.57 -50.28 23.60
C ARG A 796 -16.29 -50.38 24.40
N GLN A 797 -15.43 -49.36 24.37
CA GLN A 797 -14.19 -49.33 25.15
C GLN A 797 -14.45 -49.59 26.64
N LEU A 798 -15.46 -48.95 27.23
CA LEU A 798 -15.74 -49.10 28.67
C LEU A 798 -16.28 -50.49 29.02
N ILE A 799 -16.99 -51.15 28.11
CA ILE A 799 -17.56 -52.48 28.33
C ILE A 799 -16.54 -53.59 28.07
N SER A 800 -15.88 -53.55 26.91
CA SER A 800 -14.93 -54.58 26.49
C SER A 800 -13.54 -54.42 27.10
N ARG A 801 -13.19 -53.19 27.51
CA ARG A 801 -11.84 -52.80 27.94
C ARG A 801 -10.78 -53.00 26.84
N GLU A 802 -11.23 -53.04 25.59
CA GLU A 802 -10.37 -53.13 24.41
C GLU A 802 -10.07 -51.74 23.86
N GLY A 803 -8.83 -51.55 23.37
CA GLY A 803 -8.40 -50.30 22.76
C GLY A 803 -8.47 -49.12 23.74
N LEU A 804 -7.92 -49.23 24.95
CA LEU A 804 -7.89 -48.14 25.93
C LEU A 804 -6.80 -47.13 25.60
N ASP A 805 -7.05 -46.32 24.57
CA ASP A 805 -6.12 -45.32 24.05
C ASP A 805 -6.86 -43.99 23.76
N PRO A 806 -6.24 -42.83 23.99
CA PRO A 806 -6.83 -41.55 23.63
C PRO A 806 -6.93 -41.30 22.13
N ASP A 807 -6.26 -42.05 21.25
CA ASP A 807 -6.36 -41.92 19.79
C ASP A 807 -7.46 -42.83 19.20
N LEU A 808 -8.45 -42.23 18.51
CA LEU A 808 -9.57 -43.01 17.95
C LEU A 808 -9.11 -44.01 16.89
N GLU A 809 -8.02 -43.74 16.16
CA GLU A 809 -7.53 -44.67 15.15
C GLU A 809 -7.04 -45.97 15.78
N VAL A 810 -6.25 -45.87 16.86
CA VAL A 810 -5.79 -47.02 17.65
C VAL A 810 -7.00 -47.77 18.22
N VAL A 811 -7.95 -47.03 18.79
CA VAL A 811 -9.16 -47.60 19.41
C VAL A 811 -10.01 -48.35 18.40
N ILE A 812 -10.36 -47.72 17.27
CA ILE A 812 -11.24 -48.32 16.26
C ILE A 812 -10.61 -49.58 15.68
N ASN A 813 -9.30 -49.57 15.43
CA ASN A 813 -8.59 -50.76 14.95
C ASN A 813 -8.61 -51.90 15.98
N ALA A 814 -8.42 -51.60 17.27
CA ALA A 814 -8.48 -52.59 18.33
C ALA A 814 -9.90 -53.18 18.49
N LEU A 815 -10.94 -52.33 18.43
CA LEU A 815 -12.33 -52.78 18.47
C LEU A 815 -12.70 -53.61 17.23
N HIS A 816 -12.25 -53.20 16.05
CA HIS A 816 -12.48 -53.92 14.80
C HIS A 816 -11.82 -55.31 14.82
N ALA A 817 -10.59 -55.43 15.34
CA ALA A 817 -9.91 -56.71 15.51
C ALA A 817 -10.64 -57.69 16.46
N ARG A 818 -11.60 -57.20 17.25
CA ARG A 818 -12.47 -57.98 18.13
C ARG A 818 -13.91 -58.06 17.62
N GLU A 819 -14.15 -57.66 16.37
CA GLU A 819 -15.48 -57.64 15.74
C GLU A 819 -16.49 -56.74 16.48
N LEU A 820 -16.00 -55.75 17.24
CA LEU A 820 -16.82 -54.81 18.01
C LEU A 820 -17.08 -53.49 17.28
N ALA A 821 -16.38 -53.22 16.17
CA ALA A 821 -16.56 -52.06 15.31
C ALA A 821 -16.55 -52.49 13.82
N PRO A 822 -17.40 -51.86 12.97
CA PRO A 822 -17.42 -52.18 11.54
C PRO A 822 -16.19 -51.63 10.82
N ASP A 823 -15.77 -52.31 9.76
CA ASP A 823 -14.57 -52.01 8.97
C ASP A 823 -14.53 -50.56 8.45
N SER A 824 -15.70 -50.00 8.12
CA SER A 824 -15.79 -48.64 7.56
C SER A 824 -15.69 -47.52 8.59
N LEU A 825 -15.77 -47.81 9.89
CA LEU A 825 -15.92 -46.78 10.93
C LEU A 825 -14.74 -45.81 10.96
N LEU A 826 -13.53 -46.30 10.75
CA LEU A 826 -12.33 -45.47 10.76
C LEU A 826 -12.38 -44.44 9.63
N ASP A 827 -12.65 -44.87 8.41
CA ASP A 827 -12.76 -44.01 7.24
C ASP A 827 -13.92 -43.01 7.38
N ASP A 828 -15.04 -43.46 7.95
CA ASP A 828 -16.20 -42.61 8.23
C ASP A 828 -15.85 -41.48 9.22
N MET A 829 -15.15 -41.81 10.32
CA MET A 829 -14.70 -40.83 11.31
C MET A 829 -13.63 -39.89 10.77
N LYS A 830 -12.68 -40.41 9.96
CA LYS A 830 -11.64 -39.61 9.29
C LYS A 830 -12.27 -38.60 8.32
N LEU A 831 -13.22 -39.02 7.50
CA LEU A 831 -13.94 -38.13 6.57
C LEU A 831 -14.65 -36.99 7.32
N LEU A 832 -15.47 -37.30 8.33
CA LEU A 832 -16.20 -36.28 9.08
C LEU A 832 -15.26 -35.36 9.86
N THR A 833 -14.14 -35.88 10.37
CA THR A 833 -13.13 -35.08 11.07
C THR A 833 -12.41 -34.13 10.11
N GLY A 834 -11.97 -34.63 8.94
CA GLY A 834 -11.33 -33.80 7.92
C GLY A 834 -12.25 -32.68 7.42
N MET A 835 -13.52 -33.00 7.14
CA MET A 835 -14.52 -31.99 6.80
C MET A 835 -14.69 -30.94 7.91
N LEU A 836 -14.71 -31.35 9.18
CA LEU A 836 -14.85 -30.43 10.32
C LEU A 836 -13.67 -29.47 10.43
N VAL A 837 -12.44 -29.96 10.25
CA VAL A 837 -11.22 -29.16 10.30
C VAL A 837 -11.26 -28.05 9.24
N ILE A 838 -11.63 -28.40 8.00
CA ILE A 838 -11.76 -27.44 6.90
C ILE A 838 -12.89 -26.43 7.17
N LEU A 839 -14.10 -26.90 7.53
CA LEU A 839 -15.26 -26.03 7.75
C LEU A 839 -15.03 -25.01 8.86
N ARG A 840 -14.28 -25.36 9.91
CA ARG A 840 -13.94 -24.42 10.99
C ARG A 840 -13.13 -23.22 10.52
N LEU A 841 -12.41 -23.35 9.41
CA LEU A 841 -11.63 -22.27 8.81
C LEU A 841 -12.43 -21.49 7.75
N VAL A 842 -13.17 -22.20 6.89
CA VAL A 842 -13.82 -21.62 5.70
C VAL A 842 -15.28 -21.19 5.91
N ALA A 843 -15.98 -21.79 6.87
CA ALA A 843 -17.40 -21.53 7.15
C ALA A 843 -17.71 -21.65 8.67
N PRO A 844 -17.09 -20.83 9.53
CA PRO A 844 -17.17 -20.98 10.98
C PRO A 844 -18.58 -20.75 11.56
N ASP A 845 -19.46 -20.03 10.85
CA ASP A 845 -20.82 -19.70 11.28
C ASP A 845 -21.86 -20.76 10.90
N THR A 846 -21.45 -21.85 10.25
CA THR A 846 -22.31 -22.98 9.82
C THR A 846 -23.45 -22.62 8.87
N ARG A 847 -23.45 -21.41 8.27
CA ARG A 847 -24.49 -20.97 7.31
C ARG A 847 -24.35 -21.59 5.90
N GLY A 848 -23.41 -22.52 5.75
CA GLY A 848 -23.11 -23.27 4.53
C GLY A 848 -21.93 -22.67 3.77
N PRO A 849 -21.00 -23.52 3.27
CA PRO A 849 -19.82 -23.05 2.54
C PRO A 849 -20.20 -22.38 1.22
N SER A 850 -19.43 -21.36 0.82
CA SER A 850 -19.46 -20.77 -0.52
C SER A 850 -19.17 -21.83 -1.58
N ARG A 851 -19.45 -21.54 -2.86
CA ARG A 851 -19.13 -22.46 -3.95
C ARG A 851 -17.63 -22.82 -3.97
N SER A 852 -16.76 -21.82 -3.86
CA SER A 852 -15.31 -22.01 -3.81
C SER A 852 -14.86 -22.82 -2.60
N ALA A 853 -15.50 -22.64 -1.43
CA ALA A 853 -15.22 -23.46 -0.26
C ALA A 853 -15.67 -24.92 -0.45
N ARG A 854 -16.78 -25.18 -1.16
CA ARG A 854 -17.23 -26.56 -1.47
C ARG A 854 -16.25 -27.31 -2.36
N GLU A 855 -15.68 -26.62 -3.34
CA GLU A 855 -14.67 -27.17 -4.25
C GLU A 855 -13.40 -27.54 -3.45
N LEU A 856 -12.91 -26.63 -2.60
CA LEU A 856 -11.79 -26.90 -1.69
C LEU A 856 -12.07 -28.07 -0.73
N LEU A 857 -13.29 -28.17 -0.19
CA LEU A 857 -13.68 -29.29 0.67
C LEU A 857 -13.59 -30.62 -0.07
N ALA A 858 -14.10 -30.69 -1.30
CA ALA A 858 -14.05 -31.91 -2.11
C ALA A 858 -12.60 -32.31 -2.40
N GLU A 859 -11.78 -31.35 -2.86
CA GLU A 859 -10.36 -31.55 -3.15
C GLU A 859 -9.59 -32.11 -1.95
N LEU A 860 -9.66 -31.44 -0.80
CA LEU A 860 -8.91 -31.82 0.42
C LEU A 860 -9.39 -33.11 1.07
N THR A 861 -10.59 -33.57 0.75
CA THR A 861 -11.12 -34.86 1.25
C THR A 861 -10.99 -35.98 0.21
N GLY A 862 -10.36 -35.72 -0.93
CA GLY A 862 -10.12 -36.73 -1.97
C GLY A 862 -11.33 -37.06 -2.85
N TYR A 863 -12.34 -36.19 -2.90
CA TYR A 863 -13.53 -36.36 -3.73
C TYR A 863 -13.51 -35.45 -4.96
N PRO A 864 -14.03 -35.91 -6.11
CA PRO A 864 -13.93 -35.16 -7.37
C PRO A 864 -14.79 -33.89 -7.39
N ASP A 865 -15.89 -33.87 -6.65
CA ASP A 865 -16.77 -32.71 -6.55
C ASP A 865 -17.61 -32.72 -5.26
N TRP A 866 -18.30 -31.61 -5.01
CA TRP A 866 -19.17 -31.42 -3.84
C TRP A 866 -20.28 -32.48 -3.73
N LYS A 867 -20.81 -32.95 -4.87
CA LYS A 867 -21.93 -33.91 -4.87
C LYS A 867 -21.44 -35.29 -4.42
N ALA A 868 -20.27 -35.72 -4.92
CA ALA A 868 -19.62 -36.95 -4.50
C ALA A 868 -19.24 -36.91 -3.02
N LEU A 869 -18.67 -35.80 -2.55
CA LEU A 869 -18.36 -35.59 -1.12
C LEU A 869 -19.62 -35.69 -0.26
N MET A 870 -20.71 -35.03 -0.65
CA MET A 870 -21.96 -35.07 0.13
C MET A 870 -22.59 -36.46 0.15
N ALA A 871 -22.50 -37.23 -0.95
CA ALA A 871 -22.96 -38.61 -0.97
C ALA A 871 -22.14 -39.51 -0.02
N ALA A 872 -20.83 -39.32 0.04
CA ALA A 872 -19.96 -40.04 0.97
C ALA A 872 -20.22 -39.63 2.43
N HIS A 873 -20.40 -38.33 2.69
CA HIS A 873 -20.81 -37.80 3.99
C HIS A 873 -22.13 -38.43 4.46
N ASP A 874 -23.15 -38.46 3.60
CA ASP A 874 -24.46 -39.00 3.97
C ASP A 874 -24.39 -40.52 4.23
N ALA A 875 -23.59 -41.25 3.44
CA ALA A 875 -23.35 -42.67 3.64
C ALA A 875 -22.58 -42.97 4.95
N ALA A 876 -21.54 -42.20 5.24
CA ALA A 876 -20.76 -42.31 6.48
C ALA A 876 -21.67 -42.07 7.70
N ARG A 877 -22.50 -41.03 7.66
CA ARG A 877 -23.45 -40.74 8.74
C ARG A 877 -24.50 -41.83 8.91
N SER A 878 -25.01 -42.41 7.82
CA SER A 878 -25.92 -43.54 7.92
C SER A 878 -25.27 -44.71 8.64
N ARG A 879 -24.03 -45.08 8.26
CA ARG A 879 -23.29 -46.19 8.88
C ARG A 879 -22.98 -45.93 10.35
N ILE A 880 -22.57 -44.71 10.72
CA ILE A 880 -22.34 -44.34 12.13
C ILE A 880 -23.65 -44.40 12.93
N ALA A 881 -24.76 -43.93 12.37
CA ALA A 881 -26.06 -44.00 13.02
C ALA A 881 -26.52 -45.45 13.23
N ASP A 882 -26.30 -46.32 12.25
CA ASP A 882 -26.59 -47.75 12.34
C ASP A 882 -25.71 -48.44 13.38
N TYR A 883 -24.41 -48.12 13.41
CA TYR A 883 -23.49 -48.64 14.42
C TYR A 883 -23.89 -48.19 15.83
N TRP A 884 -24.20 -46.90 16.04
CA TRP A 884 -24.66 -46.42 17.33
C TRP A 884 -25.99 -47.06 17.74
N LYS A 885 -26.89 -47.31 16.79
CA LYS A 885 -28.13 -48.06 17.04
C LYS A 885 -27.83 -49.49 17.50
N GLN A 886 -26.92 -50.21 16.83
CA GLN A 886 -26.50 -51.55 17.23
C GLN A 886 -25.93 -51.58 18.65
N VAL A 887 -25.02 -50.66 18.99
CA VAL A 887 -24.44 -50.57 20.36
C VAL A 887 -25.53 -50.38 21.43
N LYS A 888 -26.61 -49.65 21.12
CA LYS A 888 -27.74 -49.47 22.05
C LYS A 888 -28.64 -50.69 22.20
N GLU A 889 -28.65 -51.57 21.19
CA GLU A 889 -29.52 -52.76 21.13
C GLU A 889 -28.83 -54.01 21.71
N ASP A 890 -27.50 -54.02 21.83
CA ASP A 890 -26.66 -55.07 22.44
C ASP A 890 -26.81 -55.20 23.98
N ARG A 891 -28.02 -54.96 24.51
CA ARG A 891 -28.34 -54.95 25.95
C ARG A 891 -28.28 -56.31 26.63
#